data_AF-A0A4V1M6F5-F1
#
_entry.id   AF-A0A4V1M6F5-F1
#
_cell.length_a   1.000
_cell.length_b   1.000
_cell.length_c   1.000
_cell.angle_alpha   90.00
_cell.angle_beta   90.00
_cell.angle_gamma   90.00
#
_symmetry.space_group_name_H-M   'P 1'
#
loop_
_entity.id
_entity.type
_entity.pdbx_description
1 polymer ?
#
loop_
_entity_poly.entity_id
_entity_poly.type
_entity_poly.pdbx_seq_one_letter_code
_entity_poly.pdbx_strand_id
1 'polypeptide(L)'
;MLLPALTIFLGAFLLFQLQPLMGKFLLPWFGGGPGVWTTCMLFFQTLLLAGYAYAHGITTKLPPRKQAVVHLGLLAGALLFLPVIPGAGWKPTGSDVPVLRILLLLAATVGLPYLALSATGPLVQRWISLGNPTASPYRLYALSNAGSLLALVSFPFVFEPHATRTALGWGWSAGFVVFAGLCGALAWRVRAWPAGRDRAGPVSGLADADPASPLSQADDLAPNATDRLMWFALPAVASLLLLAVTNKICLDIAAVPFLWVLPLAVYLLTFILCFDHPRWYSRRLWSALLVLGCGGTARCLADSTITLPVQVGVFTATLFAAGMVCHGELYRLRPAPSRLTGYYLVIALGGAAGSLFVALGGPLLFADYRELQVGLVLALYFMGVTCVLKRSRALATGSAVGALAIVLLVPALQAETSRGGATWFTSWAQETVGFFGENGPVITAGAGFLALTLRHRWRIGTGVWKLRHAGIPLLAAVLLGVLFVVQARKEGTLVLAAARNFYGAYKVLLYGEEHERSRSHLLSHGGITHGMQLTHADYLDWPTTYYGATSGVARALDSVSGARRIGLVGLGAGSLVTYGRPDDVFRFYEIDPAIVGVARDYFSYLRRTPARVEIALGDARLSMEAELRDRGPQEFDLLILDAFSGDAIPVHLLTREAMAIYRQHLKPGGLLAIHISNRHLDLRPVVESLARHHGLHFVTISDTVEKENWWLYNTTWMLLSADEKLLKAEAISQAAEEPPDETARLVDWTDDHASLFEVLK
;
A
#
# COMPACT_ATOMS: atom_id res chain seq x y z
N MET A 1 -10.12 -33.00 -16.42
CA MET A 1 -9.34 -31.82 -15.97
C MET A 1 -10.21 -30.60 -15.65
N LEU A 2 -11.40 -30.45 -16.24
CA LEU A 2 -12.28 -29.28 -16.04
C LEU A 2 -12.68 -29.04 -14.56
N LEU A 3 -13.21 -30.05 -13.86
CA LEU A 3 -13.65 -29.88 -12.47
C LEU A 3 -12.53 -29.41 -11.51
N PRO A 4 -11.33 -30.03 -11.49
CA PRO A 4 -10.23 -29.51 -10.68
C PRO A 4 -9.76 -28.11 -11.10
N ALA A 5 -9.72 -27.81 -12.40
CA ALA A 5 -9.33 -26.49 -12.90
C ALA A 5 -10.31 -25.39 -12.45
N LEU A 6 -11.62 -25.65 -12.57
CA LEU A 6 -12.68 -24.73 -12.12
C LEU A 6 -12.62 -24.53 -10.60
N THR A 7 -12.37 -25.59 -9.84
CA THR A 7 -12.27 -25.51 -8.37
C THR A 7 -11.08 -24.66 -7.94
N ILE A 8 -9.90 -24.86 -8.55
CA ILE A 8 -8.70 -24.06 -8.28
C ILE A 8 -8.94 -22.60 -8.69
N PHE A 9 -9.49 -22.36 -9.88
CA PHE A 9 -9.76 -21.02 -10.37
C PHE A 9 -10.74 -20.27 -9.48
N LEU A 10 -11.91 -20.86 -9.18
CA LEU A 10 -12.93 -20.24 -8.33
C LEU A 10 -12.41 -20.02 -6.90
N GLY A 11 -11.69 -21.01 -6.35
CA GLY A 11 -11.09 -20.87 -5.03
C GLY A 11 -10.09 -19.71 -4.96
N ALA A 12 -9.22 -19.58 -5.96
CA ALA A 12 -8.26 -18.49 -6.04
C ALA A 12 -8.93 -17.13 -6.30
N PHE A 13 -9.97 -17.10 -7.12
CA PHE A 13 -10.78 -15.91 -7.39
C PHE A 13 -11.45 -15.39 -6.11
N LEU A 14 -12.16 -16.25 -5.39
CA LEU A 14 -12.81 -15.88 -4.12
C LEU A 14 -11.80 -15.48 -3.05
N LEU A 15 -10.67 -16.20 -2.95
CA LEU A 15 -9.60 -15.89 -1.99
C LEU A 15 -9.09 -14.46 -2.16
N PHE A 16 -8.85 -14.02 -3.40
CA PHE A 16 -8.34 -12.68 -3.67
C PHE A 16 -9.41 -11.60 -3.70
N GLN A 17 -10.68 -11.94 -3.99
CA GLN A 17 -11.80 -11.00 -3.88
C GLN A 17 -12.07 -10.58 -2.43
N LEU A 18 -11.77 -11.46 -1.46
CA LEU A 18 -12.08 -11.23 -0.05
C LEU A 18 -11.27 -10.09 0.57
N GLN A 19 -10.02 -9.89 0.11
CA GLN A 19 -9.13 -8.86 0.66
C GLN A 19 -9.64 -7.43 0.45
N PRO A 20 -9.93 -6.97 -0.79
CA PRO A 20 -10.49 -5.64 -1.00
C PRO A 20 -11.91 -5.51 -0.42
N LEU A 21 -12.69 -6.60 -0.38
CA LEU A 21 -14.00 -6.61 0.29
C LEU A 21 -13.89 -6.28 1.78
N MET A 22 -13.00 -6.96 2.50
CA MET A 22 -12.75 -6.68 3.91
C MET A 22 -12.14 -5.29 4.10
N GLY A 23 -11.26 -4.84 3.19
CA GLY A 23 -10.74 -3.46 3.17
C GLY A 23 -11.85 -2.41 3.19
N LYS A 24 -12.90 -2.59 2.36
CA LYS A 24 -14.08 -1.69 2.33
C LYS A 24 -14.87 -1.64 3.64
N PHE A 25 -14.90 -2.72 4.42
CA PHE A 25 -15.54 -2.71 5.75
C PHE A 25 -14.66 -2.06 6.81
N LEU A 26 -13.35 -2.31 6.76
CA LEU A 26 -12.43 -1.95 7.83
C LEU A 26 -11.93 -0.50 7.75
N LEU A 27 -11.68 0.03 6.55
CA LEU A 27 -11.14 1.39 6.40
C LEU A 27 -11.99 2.44 7.13
N PRO A 28 -13.34 2.46 7.01
CA PRO A 28 -14.19 3.41 7.73
C PRO A 28 -14.16 3.30 9.25
N TRP A 29 -13.85 2.13 9.80
CA TRP A 29 -13.87 1.91 11.25
C TRP A 29 -12.55 2.26 11.91
N PHE A 30 -11.45 2.18 11.15
CA PHE A 30 -10.09 2.33 11.69
C PHE A 30 -9.34 3.53 11.10
N GLY A 31 -10.06 4.50 10.53
CA GLY A 31 -9.51 5.82 10.14
C GLY A 31 -8.93 5.93 8.73
N GLY A 32 -9.13 4.94 7.86
CA GLY A 32 -8.74 5.03 6.45
C GLY A 32 -7.23 4.98 6.16
N GLY A 33 -6.38 4.67 7.14
CA GLY A 33 -4.91 4.72 7.02
C GLY A 33 -4.25 3.44 6.47
N PRO A 34 -2.95 3.52 6.09
CA PRO A 34 -2.17 2.40 5.54
C PRO A 34 -1.95 1.24 6.51
N GLY A 35 -2.09 1.46 7.83
CA GLY A 35 -2.01 0.42 8.85
C GLY A 35 -3.11 -0.64 8.72
N VAL A 36 -4.31 -0.25 8.26
CA VAL A 36 -5.43 -1.18 8.03
C VAL A 36 -5.04 -2.20 6.96
N TRP A 37 -4.56 -1.73 5.81
CA TRP A 37 -4.10 -2.59 4.71
C TRP A 37 -3.00 -3.54 5.15
N THR A 38 -1.99 -2.98 5.80
CA THR A 38 -0.80 -3.73 6.21
C THR A 38 -1.18 -4.85 7.19
N THR A 39 -2.12 -4.59 8.11
CA THR A 39 -2.67 -5.58 9.04
C THR A 39 -3.50 -6.65 8.32
N CYS A 40 -4.34 -6.25 7.36
CA CYS A 40 -5.09 -7.19 6.51
C CYS A 40 -4.15 -8.12 5.73
N MET A 41 -3.11 -7.57 5.09
CA MET A 41 -2.11 -8.36 4.35
C MET A 41 -1.40 -9.37 5.25
N LEU A 42 -0.96 -8.93 6.45
CA LEU A 42 -0.37 -9.81 7.44
C LEU A 42 -1.30 -10.98 7.79
N PHE A 43 -2.57 -10.70 8.08
CA PHE A 43 -3.57 -11.72 8.37
C PHE A 43 -3.73 -12.72 7.21
N PHE A 44 -4.00 -12.20 6.01
CA PHE A 44 -4.29 -13.03 4.84
C PHE A 44 -3.09 -13.88 4.41
N GLN A 45 -1.86 -13.39 4.56
CA GLN A 45 -0.66 -14.18 4.26
C GLN A 45 -0.36 -15.22 5.33
N THR A 46 -0.60 -14.88 6.61
CA THR A 46 -0.44 -15.84 7.72
C THR A 46 -1.43 -16.99 7.59
N LEU A 47 -2.68 -16.70 7.24
CA LEU A 47 -3.68 -17.75 7.00
C LEU A 47 -3.44 -18.51 5.69
N LEU A 48 -2.90 -17.86 4.65
CA LEU A 48 -2.48 -18.56 3.43
C LEU A 48 -1.38 -19.59 3.77
N LEU A 49 -0.40 -19.19 4.57
CA LEU A 49 0.63 -20.08 5.12
C LEU A 49 0.00 -21.21 5.94
N ALA A 50 -0.96 -20.91 6.81
CA ALA A 50 -1.66 -21.91 7.62
C ALA A 50 -2.43 -22.92 6.73
N GLY A 51 -3.09 -22.47 5.66
CA GLY A 51 -3.78 -23.33 4.70
C GLY A 51 -2.81 -24.25 3.95
N TYR A 52 -1.64 -23.73 3.57
CA TYR A 52 -0.59 -24.52 2.92
C TYR A 52 0.03 -25.54 3.89
N ALA A 53 0.24 -25.15 5.15
CA ALA A 53 0.73 -26.03 6.20
C ALA A 53 -0.28 -27.14 6.50
N TYR A 54 -1.58 -26.82 6.56
CA TYR A 54 -2.67 -27.77 6.64
C TYR A 54 -2.64 -28.76 5.47
N ALA A 55 -2.58 -28.26 4.23
CA ALA A 55 -2.55 -29.10 3.03
C ALA A 55 -1.32 -30.02 3.01
N HIS A 56 -0.14 -29.51 3.36
CA HIS A 56 1.08 -30.30 3.49
C HIS A 56 0.95 -31.37 4.58
N GLY A 57 0.43 -31.01 5.76
CA GLY A 57 0.25 -31.92 6.89
C GLY A 57 -0.69 -33.08 6.58
N ILE A 58 -1.84 -32.82 5.95
CA ILE A 58 -2.79 -33.88 5.61
C ILE A 58 -2.28 -34.76 4.46
N THR A 59 -1.58 -34.18 3.48
CA THR A 59 -1.08 -34.94 2.32
C THR A 59 0.12 -35.81 2.63
N THR A 60 0.86 -35.51 3.70
CA THR A 60 2.01 -36.31 4.17
C THR A 60 1.62 -37.37 5.19
N LYS A 61 0.61 -37.12 6.03
CA LYS A 61 0.24 -38.00 7.14
C LYS A 61 -0.96 -38.91 6.87
N LEU A 62 -1.86 -38.53 5.95
CA LEU A 62 -3.13 -39.21 5.76
C LEU A 62 -3.26 -39.80 4.35
N PRO A 63 -3.93 -40.95 4.17
CA PRO A 63 -4.31 -41.45 2.84
C PRO A 63 -5.40 -40.58 2.20
N PRO A 64 -5.61 -40.62 0.87
CA PRO A 64 -6.42 -39.65 0.14
C PRO A 64 -7.88 -39.65 0.57
N ARG A 65 -8.41 -40.82 0.96
CA ARG A 65 -9.76 -40.95 1.52
C ARG A 65 -9.95 -40.16 2.82
N LYS A 66 -8.97 -40.20 3.72
CA LYS A 66 -9.02 -39.44 4.99
C LYS A 66 -8.80 -37.96 4.73
N GLN A 67 -7.93 -37.59 3.78
CA GLN A 67 -7.76 -36.20 3.35
C GLN A 67 -9.09 -35.59 2.88
N ALA A 68 -9.85 -36.33 2.06
CA ALA A 68 -11.16 -35.91 1.57
C ALA A 68 -12.16 -35.67 2.71
N VAL A 69 -12.25 -36.59 3.69
CA VAL A 69 -13.16 -36.43 4.85
C VAL A 69 -12.78 -35.24 5.73
N VAL A 70 -11.49 -35.08 6.06
CA VAL A 70 -11.03 -33.97 6.90
C VAL A 70 -11.28 -32.63 6.22
N HIS A 71 -11.03 -32.54 4.91
CA HIS A 71 -11.26 -31.30 4.16
C HIS A 71 -12.76 -30.98 3.98
N LEU A 72 -13.62 -31.99 3.82
CA LEU A 72 -15.07 -31.81 3.86
C LEU A 72 -15.55 -31.28 5.21
N GLY A 73 -14.98 -31.77 6.32
CA GLY A 73 -15.24 -31.23 7.65
C GLY A 73 -14.84 -29.77 7.80
N LEU A 74 -13.66 -29.39 7.26
CA LEU A 74 -13.21 -27.99 7.22
C LEU A 74 -14.18 -27.10 6.42
N LEU A 75 -14.66 -27.57 5.27
CA LEU A 75 -15.62 -26.83 4.45
C LEU A 75 -16.97 -26.68 5.15
N ALA A 76 -17.46 -27.73 5.80
CA ALA A 76 -18.70 -27.68 6.58
C ALA A 76 -18.60 -26.68 7.74
N GLY A 77 -17.48 -26.67 8.45
CA GLY A 77 -17.21 -25.66 9.48
C GLY A 77 -17.15 -24.25 8.90
N ALA A 78 -16.48 -24.05 7.75
CA ALA A 78 -16.38 -22.75 7.10
C ALA A 78 -17.75 -22.20 6.66
N LEU A 79 -18.70 -23.05 6.28
CA LEU A 79 -20.07 -22.63 5.93
C LEU A 79 -20.82 -22.00 7.12
N LEU A 80 -20.46 -22.32 8.37
CA LEU A 80 -21.07 -21.72 9.57
C LEU A 80 -20.72 -20.25 9.76
N PHE A 81 -19.70 -19.76 9.05
CA PHE A 81 -19.22 -18.37 9.14
C PHE A 81 -19.83 -17.48 8.05
N LEU A 82 -20.79 -17.99 7.26
CA LEU A 82 -21.49 -17.19 6.26
C LEU A 82 -22.72 -16.49 6.88
N PRO A 83 -23.02 -15.24 6.48
CA PRO A 83 -22.28 -14.43 5.51
C PRO A 83 -21.01 -13.80 6.12
N VAL A 84 -19.99 -13.56 5.28
CA VAL A 84 -18.72 -12.92 5.68
C VAL A 84 -18.83 -11.40 5.89
N ILE A 85 -19.87 -10.95 6.60
CA ILE A 85 -20.16 -9.54 6.87
C ILE A 85 -19.84 -9.27 8.35
N PRO A 86 -18.89 -8.36 8.67
CA PRO A 86 -18.57 -8.04 10.05
C PRO A 86 -19.72 -7.28 10.74
N GLY A 87 -20.07 -7.69 11.96
CA GLY A 87 -21.08 -7.01 12.76
C GLY A 87 -20.61 -5.68 13.34
N ALA A 88 -21.55 -4.74 13.60
CA ALA A 88 -21.26 -3.41 14.13
C ALA A 88 -20.56 -3.39 15.49
N GLY A 89 -20.70 -4.45 16.30
CA GLY A 89 -20.00 -4.57 17.60
C GLY A 89 -18.47 -4.66 17.49
N TRP A 90 -17.93 -4.81 16.28
CA TRP A 90 -16.49 -4.82 16.04
C TRP A 90 -15.87 -3.42 15.90
N LYS A 91 -16.68 -2.35 15.71
CA LYS A 91 -16.21 -0.96 15.66
C LYS A 91 -15.31 -0.67 16.89
N PRO A 92 -14.17 0.03 16.71
CA PRO A 92 -13.31 0.37 17.84
C PRO A 92 -13.97 1.39 18.76
N THR A 93 -13.60 1.35 20.03
CA THR A 93 -14.17 2.19 21.09
C THR A 93 -13.23 3.35 21.51
N GLY A 94 -12.09 3.48 20.85
CA GLY A 94 -11.09 4.54 21.09
C GLY A 94 -9.90 4.13 21.96
N SER A 95 -10.04 3.12 22.82
CA SER A 95 -8.95 2.58 23.66
C SER A 95 -8.30 1.30 23.13
N ASP A 96 -8.82 0.75 22.03
CA ASP A 96 -8.37 -0.51 21.46
C ASP A 96 -7.01 -0.38 20.76
N VAL A 97 -6.19 -1.43 20.81
CA VAL A 97 -5.02 -1.55 19.92
C VAL A 97 -5.53 -1.93 18.52
N PRO A 98 -5.47 -1.04 17.50
CA PRO A 98 -6.17 -1.24 16.23
C PRO A 98 -5.76 -2.53 15.51
N VAL A 99 -4.46 -2.83 15.50
CA VAL A 99 -3.90 -4.04 14.87
C VAL A 99 -4.54 -5.30 15.44
N LEU A 100 -4.56 -5.44 16.77
CA LEU A 100 -5.11 -6.62 17.43
C LEU A 100 -6.62 -6.76 17.16
N ARG A 101 -7.36 -5.65 17.20
CA ARG A 101 -8.80 -5.63 16.93
C ARG A 101 -9.12 -6.11 15.51
N ILE A 102 -8.37 -5.64 14.51
CA ILE A 102 -8.52 -6.07 13.11
C ILE A 102 -8.20 -7.56 12.96
N LEU A 103 -7.12 -8.05 13.57
CA LEU A 103 -6.76 -9.48 13.50
C LEU A 103 -7.84 -10.38 14.11
N LEU A 104 -8.40 -10.00 15.26
CA LEU A 104 -9.48 -10.74 15.91
C LEU A 104 -10.77 -10.71 15.09
N LEU A 105 -11.12 -9.55 14.55
CA LEU A 105 -12.28 -9.37 13.65
C LEU A 105 -12.16 -10.29 12.44
N LEU A 106 -11.03 -10.23 11.72
CA LEU A 106 -10.80 -11.05 10.54
C LEU A 106 -10.79 -12.54 10.87
N ALA A 107 -10.18 -12.94 12.00
CA ALA A 107 -10.19 -14.33 12.45
C ALA A 107 -11.62 -14.84 12.70
N ALA A 108 -12.47 -14.01 13.33
CA ALA A 108 -13.84 -14.35 13.67
C ALA A 108 -14.80 -14.32 12.48
N THR A 109 -14.56 -13.49 11.46
CA THR A 109 -15.49 -13.32 10.32
C THR A 109 -15.10 -14.16 9.11
N VAL A 110 -13.82 -14.18 8.75
CA VAL A 110 -13.34 -14.78 7.50
C VAL A 110 -12.27 -15.84 7.68
N GLY A 111 -11.81 -16.07 8.91
CA GLY A 111 -10.67 -16.94 9.17
C GLY A 111 -10.83 -18.36 8.64
N LEU A 112 -11.94 -19.03 8.98
CA LEU A 112 -12.19 -20.41 8.56
C LEU A 112 -12.50 -20.54 7.05
N PRO A 113 -13.38 -19.70 6.44
CA PRO A 113 -13.54 -19.67 4.98
C PRO A 113 -12.23 -19.44 4.22
N TYR A 114 -11.41 -18.49 4.67
CA TYR A 114 -10.15 -18.19 4.01
C TYR A 114 -9.12 -19.32 4.17
N LEU A 115 -9.07 -19.98 5.33
CA LEU A 115 -8.24 -21.17 5.55
C LEU A 115 -8.64 -22.31 4.59
N ALA A 116 -9.93 -22.52 4.37
CA ALA A 116 -10.43 -23.53 3.43
C ALA A 116 -10.02 -23.22 1.98
N LEU A 117 -10.20 -21.98 1.52
CA LEU A 117 -9.81 -21.54 0.18
C LEU A 117 -8.30 -21.70 -0.05
N SER A 118 -7.48 -21.24 0.90
CA SER A 118 -6.01 -21.28 0.81
C SER A 118 -5.45 -22.70 0.77
N ALA A 119 -6.05 -23.63 1.50
CA ALA A 119 -5.64 -25.04 1.48
C ALA A 119 -5.93 -25.74 0.14
N THR A 120 -6.92 -25.26 -0.63
CA THR A 120 -7.50 -26.02 -1.74
C THR A 120 -6.57 -26.12 -2.94
N GLY A 121 -5.84 -25.06 -3.29
CA GLY A 121 -4.90 -25.08 -4.42
C GLY A 121 -3.87 -26.21 -4.32
N PRO A 122 -3.03 -26.23 -3.26
CA PRO A 122 -2.03 -27.29 -3.05
C PRO A 122 -2.65 -28.69 -2.91
N LEU A 123 -3.79 -28.80 -2.22
CA LEU A 123 -4.46 -30.09 -2.00
C LEU A 123 -4.99 -30.70 -3.30
N VAL A 124 -5.71 -29.91 -4.11
CA VAL A 124 -6.26 -30.35 -5.39
C VAL A 124 -5.15 -30.66 -6.39
N GLN A 125 -4.07 -29.86 -6.44
CA GLN A 125 -2.90 -30.16 -7.27
C GLN A 125 -2.25 -31.50 -6.88
N ARG A 126 -2.16 -31.81 -5.59
CA ARG A 126 -1.66 -33.11 -5.12
C ARG A 126 -2.57 -34.25 -5.55
N TRP A 127 -3.89 -34.12 -5.37
CA TRP A 127 -4.84 -35.12 -5.86
C TRP A 127 -4.70 -35.36 -7.37
N ILE A 128 -4.55 -34.31 -8.17
CA ILE A 128 -4.34 -34.46 -9.62
C ILE A 128 -3.05 -35.22 -9.92
N SER A 129 -1.93 -34.90 -9.26
CA SER A 129 -0.66 -35.61 -9.49
C SER A 129 -0.75 -37.12 -9.22
N LEU A 130 -1.61 -37.54 -8.28
CA LEU A 130 -1.86 -38.95 -7.96
C LEU A 130 -2.83 -39.62 -8.96
N GLY A 131 -3.78 -38.84 -9.49
CA GLY A 131 -4.80 -39.31 -10.42
C GLY A 131 -4.34 -39.36 -11.88
N ASN A 132 -3.46 -38.45 -12.30
CA ASN A 132 -2.98 -38.33 -13.67
C ASN A 132 -1.49 -37.88 -13.73
N PRO A 133 -0.54 -38.83 -13.66
CA PRO A 133 0.90 -38.53 -13.55
C PRO A 133 1.51 -37.76 -14.73
N THR A 134 0.87 -37.78 -15.91
CA THR A 134 1.36 -37.11 -17.12
C THR A 134 0.97 -35.64 -17.23
N ALA A 135 0.04 -35.16 -16.38
CA ALA A 135 -0.39 -33.76 -16.38
C ALA A 135 0.55 -32.91 -15.52
N SER A 136 1.14 -31.85 -16.10
CA SER A 136 1.99 -30.91 -15.37
C SER A 136 1.17 -30.11 -14.33
N PRO A 137 1.39 -30.29 -13.01
CA PRO A 137 0.65 -29.57 -11.97
C PRO A 137 0.95 -28.06 -11.94
N TYR A 138 2.10 -27.66 -12.48
CA TYR A 138 2.60 -26.27 -12.44
C TYR A 138 1.74 -25.30 -13.26
N ARG A 139 1.12 -25.76 -14.36
CA ARG A 139 0.18 -24.93 -15.13
C ARG A 139 -1.10 -24.60 -14.35
N LEU A 140 -1.48 -25.45 -13.39
CA LEU A 140 -2.62 -25.17 -12.50
C LEU A 140 -2.27 -24.10 -11.45
N TYR A 141 -0.98 -23.97 -11.09
CA TYR A 141 -0.51 -22.85 -10.28
C TYR A 141 -0.61 -21.53 -11.04
N ALA A 142 -0.25 -21.52 -12.33
CA ALA A 142 -0.46 -20.35 -13.19
C ALA A 142 -1.96 -20.01 -13.33
N LEU A 143 -2.83 -21.01 -13.53
CA LEU A 143 -4.29 -20.82 -13.57
C LEU A 143 -4.84 -20.22 -12.26
N SER A 144 -4.35 -20.70 -11.11
CA SER A 144 -4.71 -20.15 -9.80
C SER A 144 -4.38 -18.65 -9.73
N ASN A 145 -3.15 -18.28 -10.10
CA ASN A 145 -2.72 -16.87 -10.08
C ASN A 145 -3.48 -16.01 -11.11
N ALA A 146 -3.87 -16.58 -12.25
CA ALA A 146 -4.73 -15.89 -13.22
C ALA A 146 -6.13 -15.60 -12.62
N GLY A 147 -6.71 -16.56 -11.89
CA GLY A 147 -7.95 -16.34 -11.13
C GLY A 147 -7.80 -15.26 -10.05
N SER A 148 -6.67 -15.27 -9.33
CA SER A 148 -6.32 -14.24 -8.34
C SER A 148 -6.21 -12.85 -8.96
N LEU A 149 -5.52 -12.73 -10.10
CA LEU A 149 -5.37 -11.47 -10.83
C LEU A 149 -6.72 -10.96 -11.35
N LEU A 150 -7.55 -11.86 -11.90
CA LEU A 150 -8.88 -11.49 -12.39
C LEU A 150 -9.77 -10.98 -11.25
N ALA A 151 -9.76 -11.64 -10.09
CA ALA A 151 -10.47 -11.16 -8.90
C ALA A 151 -10.03 -9.75 -8.51
N LEU A 152 -8.71 -9.57 -8.38
CA LEU A 152 -8.13 -8.30 -7.97
C LEU A 152 -8.48 -7.14 -8.92
N VAL A 153 -8.37 -7.36 -10.23
CA VAL A 153 -8.68 -6.34 -11.24
C VAL A 153 -10.20 -6.13 -11.36
N SER A 154 -11.00 -7.20 -11.31
CA SER A 154 -12.45 -7.06 -11.42
C SER A 154 -13.08 -6.36 -10.21
N PHE A 155 -12.46 -6.40 -9.02
CA PHE A 155 -13.03 -5.76 -7.83
C PHE A 155 -13.33 -4.27 -8.03
N PRO A 156 -12.34 -3.38 -8.29
CA PRO A 156 -12.60 -1.93 -8.41
C PRO A 156 -13.36 -1.55 -9.68
N PHE A 157 -13.27 -2.33 -10.76
CA PHE A 157 -13.83 -1.94 -12.07
C PHE A 157 -15.20 -2.56 -12.38
N VAL A 158 -15.53 -3.71 -11.76
CA VAL A 158 -16.78 -4.44 -12.03
C VAL A 158 -17.64 -4.53 -10.78
N PHE A 159 -17.06 -4.94 -9.65
CA PHE A 159 -17.86 -5.23 -8.46
C PHE A 159 -18.15 -3.98 -7.63
N GLU A 160 -17.14 -3.17 -7.34
CA GLU A 160 -17.26 -1.99 -6.48
C GLU A 160 -18.19 -0.89 -7.04
N PRO A 161 -18.18 -0.57 -8.35
CA PRO A 161 -19.05 0.48 -8.89
C PRO A 161 -20.53 0.05 -8.96
N HIS A 162 -20.80 -1.25 -9.03
CA HIS A 162 -22.16 -1.76 -9.32
C HIS A 162 -22.85 -2.43 -8.12
N ALA A 163 -22.16 -2.64 -7.00
CA ALA A 163 -22.72 -3.32 -5.85
C ALA A 163 -22.30 -2.68 -4.52
N THR A 164 -23.22 -2.70 -3.57
CA THR A 164 -22.96 -2.25 -2.20
C THR A 164 -22.12 -3.26 -1.42
N ARG A 165 -21.47 -2.85 -0.32
CA ARG A 165 -20.61 -3.76 0.47
C ARG A 165 -21.39 -4.97 1.00
N THR A 166 -22.64 -4.74 1.40
CA THR A 166 -23.55 -5.80 1.86
C THR A 166 -23.86 -6.80 0.74
N ALA A 167 -24.21 -6.31 -0.46
CA ALA A 167 -24.49 -7.16 -1.62
C ALA A 167 -23.25 -7.98 -2.03
N LEU A 168 -22.06 -7.37 -1.99
CA LEU A 168 -20.79 -8.05 -2.25
C LEU A 168 -20.50 -9.15 -1.21
N GLY A 169 -20.79 -8.92 0.07
CA GLY A 169 -20.66 -9.92 1.13
C GLY A 169 -21.54 -11.16 0.89
N TRP A 170 -22.80 -10.95 0.51
CA TRP A 170 -23.71 -12.03 0.16
C TRP A 170 -23.31 -12.75 -1.14
N GLY A 171 -22.94 -12.00 -2.19
CA GLY A 171 -22.47 -12.55 -3.46
C GLY A 171 -21.22 -13.42 -3.29
N TRP A 172 -20.26 -12.96 -2.50
CA TRP A 172 -19.08 -13.74 -2.16
C TRP A 172 -19.44 -15.02 -1.39
N SER A 173 -20.36 -14.92 -0.42
CA SER A 173 -20.83 -16.07 0.37
C SER A 173 -21.52 -17.12 -0.49
N ALA A 174 -22.36 -16.71 -1.45
CA ALA A 174 -22.97 -17.60 -2.43
C ALA A 174 -21.90 -18.27 -3.32
N GLY A 175 -20.90 -17.51 -3.76
CA GLY A 175 -19.74 -18.06 -4.48
C GLY A 175 -18.99 -19.12 -3.67
N PHE A 176 -18.82 -18.90 -2.36
CA PHE A 176 -18.20 -19.87 -1.45
C PHE A 176 -18.99 -21.17 -1.33
N VAL A 177 -20.34 -21.10 -1.28
CA VAL A 177 -21.19 -22.29 -1.30
C VAL A 177 -21.00 -23.11 -2.58
N VAL A 178 -20.96 -22.45 -3.74
CA VAL A 178 -20.66 -23.11 -5.03
C VAL A 178 -19.28 -23.76 -5.00
N PHE A 179 -18.28 -23.04 -4.52
CA PHE A 179 -16.91 -23.54 -4.35
C PHE A 179 -16.85 -24.77 -3.44
N ALA A 180 -17.55 -24.76 -2.30
CA ALA A 180 -17.63 -25.88 -1.38
C ALA A 180 -18.28 -27.10 -2.04
N GLY A 181 -19.32 -26.89 -2.87
CA GLY A 181 -19.93 -27.93 -3.70
C GLY A 181 -18.95 -28.57 -4.70
N LEU A 182 -18.16 -27.75 -5.41
CA LEU A 182 -17.13 -28.23 -6.33
C LEU A 182 -16.04 -29.04 -5.61
N CYS A 183 -15.58 -28.54 -4.46
CA CYS A 183 -14.63 -29.27 -3.61
C CYS A 183 -15.21 -30.59 -3.11
N GLY A 184 -16.50 -30.60 -2.74
CA GLY A 184 -17.20 -31.81 -2.33
C GLY A 184 -17.29 -32.86 -3.43
N ALA A 185 -17.57 -32.44 -4.67
CA ALA A 185 -17.57 -33.31 -5.83
C ALA A 185 -16.17 -33.92 -6.11
N LEU A 186 -15.10 -33.15 -5.92
CA LEU A 186 -13.73 -33.66 -6.02
C LEU A 186 -13.39 -34.64 -4.90
N ALA A 187 -13.69 -34.28 -3.65
CA ALA A 187 -13.47 -35.12 -2.48
C ALA A 187 -14.21 -36.46 -2.62
N TRP A 188 -15.43 -36.46 -3.18
CA TRP A 188 -16.18 -37.67 -3.50
C TRP A 188 -15.46 -38.58 -4.50
N ARG A 189 -14.89 -38.01 -5.57
CA ARG A 189 -14.10 -38.76 -6.57
C ARG A 189 -12.82 -39.35 -5.96
N VAL A 190 -12.13 -38.59 -5.11
CA VAL A 190 -10.92 -39.04 -4.42
C VAL A 190 -11.22 -40.15 -3.41
N ARG A 191 -12.38 -40.10 -2.74
CA ARG A 191 -12.85 -41.15 -1.82
C ARG A 191 -12.98 -42.51 -2.53
N ALA A 192 -13.34 -42.52 -3.81
CA ALA A 192 -13.49 -43.74 -4.60
C ALA A 192 -12.15 -44.39 -5.01
N TRP A 193 -10.99 -43.77 -4.76
CA TRP A 193 -9.70 -44.36 -5.12
C TRP A 193 -9.34 -45.61 -4.29
N PRO A 194 -8.65 -46.60 -4.86
CA PRO A 194 -8.18 -47.79 -4.14
C PRO A 194 -7.24 -47.42 -2.99
N ALA A 195 -7.36 -48.12 -1.86
CA ALA A 195 -6.42 -48.00 -0.76
C ALA A 195 -5.03 -48.50 -1.21
N GLY A 196 -3.99 -47.66 -1.09
CA GLY A 196 -2.61 -48.01 -1.48
C GLY A 196 -2.06 -47.29 -2.71
N ARG A 197 -2.86 -46.49 -3.43
CA ARG A 197 -2.42 -45.71 -4.60
C ARG A 197 -1.27 -44.73 -4.31
N ASP A 198 -1.11 -44.31 -3.06
CA ASP A 198 0.00 -43.44 -2.61
C ASP A 198 1.36 -44.14 -2.54
N ARG A 199 1.41 -45.48 -2.58
CA ARG A 199 2.64 -46.29 -2.47
C ARG A 199 3.17 -46.84 -3.79
N ALA A 200 2.45 -46.65 -4.90
CA ALA A 200 2.98 -47.02 -6.21
C ALA A 200 4.12 -46.07 -6.56
N GLY A 201 5.36 -46.59 -6.52
CA GLY A 201 6.55 -45.89 -6.99
C GLY A 201 6.44 -45.50 -8.49
N PRO A 202 7.47 -44.85 -9.06
CA PRO A 202 7.46 -44.45 -10.46
C PRO A 202 7.11 -45.67 -11.31
N VAL A 203 6.03 -45.58 -12.10
CA VAL A 203 5.60 -46.68 -12.96
C VAL A 203 6.73 -46.96 -13.94
N SER A 204 7.26 -48.19 -13.87
CA SER A 204 8.31 -48.76 -14.71
C SER A 204 7.84 -49.02 -16.15
N GLY A 205 7.29 -47.99 -16.80
CA GLY A 205 6.82 -48.00 -18.19
C GLY A 205 7.49 -46.97 -19.10
N LEU A 206 8.56 -46.31 -18.62
CA LEU A 206 9.31 -45.29 -19.36
C LEU A 206 10.42 -45.88 -20.26
N ALA A 207 10.17 -47.02 -20.92
CA ALA A 207 11.16 -47.61 -21.83
C ALA A 207 11.18 -46.95 -23.22
N ASP A 208 10.17 -46.15 -23.60
CA ASP A 208 10.05 -45.57 -24.96
C ASP A 208 10.00 -44.02 -24.99
N ALA A 209 10.63 -43.35 -24.03
CA ALA A 209 10.80 -41.89 -24.07
C ALA A 209 12.24 -41.51 -24.47
N ASP A 210 12.36 -41.02 -25.71
CA ASP A 210 13.46 -40.28 -26.35
C ASP A 210 14.74 -40.07 -25.50
N PRO A 211 15.90 -40.69 -25.85
CA PRO A 211 17.13 -40.65 -25.07
C PRO A 211 17.84 -39.27 -25.00
N ALA A 212 17.24 -38.20 -25.55
CA ALA A 212 17.77 -36.85 -25.54
C ALA A 212 17.32 -35.97 -24.34
N SER A 213 16.47 -36.48 -23.43
CA SER A 213 16.02 -35.72 -22.26
C SER A 213 16.90 -35.98 -21.01
N PRO A 214 17.63 -34.99 -20.46
CA PRO A 214 18.51 -35.17 -19.31
C PRO A 214 17.79 -35.43 -17.96
N LEU A 215 16.47 -35.58 -17.97
CA LEU A 215 15.59 -35.44 -16.80
C LEU A 215 15.36 -36.73 -15.98
N SER A 216 15.98 -37.86 -16.30
CA SER A 216 15.48 -39.15 -15.78
C SER A 216 16.19 -39.76 -14.56
N GLN A 217 17.30 -39.23 -14.04
CA GLN A 217 17.98 -39.87 -12.88
C GLN A 217 18.55 -38.92 -11.80
N ALA A 218 18.70 -37.62 -12.05
CA ALA A 218 19.28 -36.68 -11.07
C ALA A 218 18.25 -35.97 -10.16
N ASP A 219 16.96 -36.03 -10.50
CA ASP A 219 15.90 -35.16 -9.93
C ASP A 219 15.26 -35.66 -8.62
N ASP A 220 15.65 -36.83 -8.09
CA ASP A 220 15.12 -37.37 -6.82
C ASP A 220 15.99 -37.04 -5.58
N LEU A 221 17.15 -36.38 -5.79
CA LEU A 221 18.02 -35.91 -4.71
C LEU A 221 17.29 -34.88 -3.84
N ALA A 222 17.52 -34.94 -2.52
CA ALA A 222 16.92 -33.99 -1.61
C ALA A 222 17.41 -32.56 -1.90
N PRO A 223 16.52 -31.54 -1.92
CA PRO A 223 16.94 -30.17 -2.13
C PRO A 223 17.97 -29.77 -1.08
N ASN A 224 19.10 -29.25 -1.55
CA ASN A 224 20.18 -28.79 -0.69
C ASN A 224 19.68 -27.66 0.24
N ALA A 225 20.27 -27.52 1.42
CA ALA A 225 19.87 -26.50 2.40
C ALA A 225 19.86 -25.08 1.79
N THR A 226 20.80 -24.81 0.88
CA THR A 226 20.88 -23.54 0.14
C THR A 226 19.68 -23.31 -0.78
N ASP A 227 19.18 -24.33 -1.47
CA ASP A 227 18.01 -24.18 -2.33
C ASP A 227 16.76 -23.91 -1.47
N ARG A 228 16.63 -24.55 -0.30
CA ARG A 228 15.54 -24.25 0.65
C ARG A 228 15.62 -22.83 1.22
N LEU A 229 16.83 -22.33 1.49
CA LEU A 229 17.03 -20.93 1.89
C LEU A 229 16.58 -19.98 0.77
N MET A 230 16.88 -20.27 -0.49
CA MET A 230 16.42 -19.45 -1.62
C MET A 230 14.91 -19.56 -1.85
N TRP A 231 14.30 -20.72 -1.59
CA TRP A 231 12.84 -20.88 -1.61
C TRP A 231 12.14 -19.99 -0.59
N PHE A 232 12.82 -19.63 0.50
CA PHE A 232 12.33 -18.71 1.51
C PHE A 232 12.69 -17.25 1.17
N ALA A 233 13.96 -16.97 0.88
CA ALA A 233 14.49 -15.62 0.75
C ALA A 233 13.95 -14.86 -0.48
N LEU A 234 13.86 -15.51 -1.65
CA LEU A 234 13.39 -14.87 -2.88
C LEU A 234 11.94 -14.38 -2.77
N PRO A 235 10.96 -15.20 -2.35
CA PRO A 235 9.59 -14.70 -2.15
C PRO A 235 9.47 -13.74 -0.96
N ALA A 236 10.32 -13.86 0.07
CA ALA A 236 10.35 -12.88 1.17
C ALA A 236 10.74 -11.48 0.67
N VAL A 237 11.79 -11.38 -0.15
CA VAL A 237 12.22 -10.09 -0.72
C VAL A 237 11.18 -9.54 -1.69
N ALA A 238 10.59 -10.39 -2.55
CA ALA A 238 9.55 -9.96 -3.47
C ALA A 238 8.30 -9.45 -2.73
N SER A 239 7.89 -10.12 -1.65
CA SER A 239 6.75 -9.72 -0.81
C SER A 239 7.03 -8.45 -0.01
N LEU A 240 8.25 -8.31 0.53
CA LEU A 240 8.70 -7.09 1.19
C LEU A 240 8.62 -5.90 0.23
N LEU A 241 9.15 -6.05 -0.99
CA LEU A 241 9.10 -5.00 -2.01
C LEU A 241 7.67 -4.64 -2.43
N LEU A 242 6.78 -5.63 -2.56
CA LEU A 242 5.36 -5.40 -2.83
C LEU A 242 4.75 -4.47 -1.78
N LEU A 243 4.90 -4.80 -0.49
CA LEU A 243 4.32 -3.97 0.58
C LEU A 243 5.02 -2.61 0.69
N ALA A 244 6.35 -2.56 0.55
CA ALA A 244 7.09 -1.31 0.63
C ALA A 244 6.73 -0.33 -0.49
N VAL A 245 6.61 -0.80 -1.74
CA VAL A 245 6.14 0.01 -2.87
C VAL A 245 4.70 0.46 -2.67
N THR A 246 3.83 -0.44 -2.19
CA THR A 246 2.43 -0.09 -1.91
C THR A 246 2.33 1.00 -0.85
N ASN A 247 3.08 0.88 0.25
CA ASN A 247 3.13 1.89 1.30
C ASN A 247 3.62 3.23 0.75
N LYS A 248 4.70 3.23 -0.05
CA LYS A 248 5.22 4.46 -0.65
C LYS A 248 4.19 5.18 -1.53
N ILE A 249 3.46 4.43 -2.36
CA ILE A 249 2.39 5.00 -3.21
C ILE A 249 1.21 5.51 -2.36
N CYS A 250 0.81 4.77 -1.32
CA CYS A 250 -0.34 5.15 -0.48
C CYS A 250 -0.09 6.38 0.39
N LEU A 251 1.17 6.65 0.76
CA LEU A 251 1.54 7.83 1.56
C LEU A 251 1.38 9.14 0.78
N ASP A 252 1.63 9.11 -0.52
CA ASP A 252 1.67 10.32 -1.34
C ASP A 252 0.31 10.66 -1.97
N ILE A 253 -0.67 9.73 -1.96
CA ILE A 253 -2.01 9.92 -2.55
C ILE A 253 -3.10 9.70 -1.49
N ALA A 254 -3.46 8.44 -1.26
CA ALA A 254 -4.47 8.00 -0.29
C ALA A 254 -4.32 6.49 -0.04
N ALA A 255 -4.73 6.01 1.13
CA ALA A 255 -4.75 4.57 1.42
C ALA A 255 -6.12 3.96 1.06
N VAL A 256 -6.34 3.66 -0.23
CA VAL A 256 -7.56 3.02 -0.71
C VAL A 256 -7.33 1.69 -1.41
N PRO A 257 -8.30 0.75 -1.39
CA PRO A 257 -8.15 -0.57 -2.00
C PRO A 257 -7.76 -0.52 -3.47
N PHE A 258 -8.28 0.47 -4.19
CA PHE A 258 -7.93 0.73 -5.58
C PHE A 258 -6.42 0.90 -5.82
N LEU A 259 -5.72 1.68 -4.98
CA LEU A 259 -4.29 1.93 -5.15
C LEU A 259 -3.44 0.70 -4.80
N TRP A 260 -3.98 -0.25 -4.02
CA TRP A 260 -3.30 -1.52 -3.71
C TRP A 260 -3.36 -2.51 -4.87
N VAL A 261 -4.35 -2.38 -5.76
CA VAL A 261 -4.55 -3.29 -6.89
C VAL A 261 -3.36 -3.24 -7.84
N LEU A 262 -2.80 -2.07 -8.14
CA LEU A 262 -1.73 -1.95 -9.12
C LEU A 262 -0.44 -2.70 -8.72
N PRO A 263 0.19 -2.46 -7.54
CA PRO A 263 1.38 -3.20 -7.12
C PRO A 263 1.12 -4.71 -7.00
N LEU A 264 -0.03 -5.09 -6.44
CA LEU A 264 -0.38 -6.49 -6.24
C LEU A 264 -0.66 -7.22 -7.56
N ALA A 265 -1.30 -6.57 -8.53
CA ALA A 265 -1.53 -7.12 -9.87
C ALA A 265 -0.20 -7.38 -10.59
N VAL A 266 0.72 -6.43 -10.53
CA VAL A 266 2.06 -6.56 -11.10
C VAL A 266 2.84 -7.68 -10.43
N TYR A 267 2.78 -7.78 -9.10
CA TYR A 267 3.36 -8.88 -8.34
C TYR A 267 2.79 -10.25 -8.78
N LEU A 268 1.47 -10.40 -8.87
CA LEU A 268 0.83 -11.64 -9.32
C LEU A 268 1.17 -11.97 -10.78
N LEU A 269 1.25 -10.97 -11.66
CA LEU A 269 1.65 -11.16 -13.05
C LEU A 269 3.03 -11.79 -13.16
N THR A 270 3.98 -11.43 -12.29
CA THR A 270 5.30 -12.08 -12.30
C THR A 270 5.24 -13.56 -11.95
N PHE A 271 4.36 -14.00 -11.04
CA PHE A 271 4.13 -15.43 -10.78
C PHE A 271 3.53 -16.12 -12.00
N ILE A 272 2.51 -15.52 -12.63
CA ILE A 272 1.86 -16.07 -13.84
C ILE A 272 2.90 -16.30 -14.94
N LEU A 273 3.66 -15.25 -15.28
CA LEU A 273 4.65 -15.31 -16.36
C LEU A 273 5.77 -16.31 -16.06
N CYS A 274 6.32 -16.30 -14.84
CA CYS A 274 7.46 -17.16 -14.48
C CYS A 274 7.07 -18.63 -14.37
N PHE A 275 5.87 -18.96 -13.87
CA PHE A 275 5.43 -20.35 -13.68
C PHE A 275 4.68 -20.94 -14.90
N ASP A 276 4.24 -20.12 -15.85
CA ASP A 276 3.64 -20.59 -17.12
C ASP A 276 4.70 -21.21 -18.04
N HIS A 277 5.74 -20.44 -18.39
CA HIS A 277 6.77 -20.90 -19.34
C HIS A 277 8.15 -20.27 -19.09
N PRO A 278 9.26 -21.05 -19.17
CA PRO A 278 10.63 -20.56 -18.98
C PRO A 278 11.06 -19.39 -19.90
N ARG A 279 10.33 -19.15 -21.00
CA ARG A 279 10.68 -18.14 -22.02
C ARG A 279 10.52 -16.70 -21.54
N TRP A 280 9.61 -16.48 -20.59
CA TRP A 280 9.29 -15.15 -20.08
C TRP A 280 10.39 -14.59 -19.18
N TYR A 281 11.25 -15.45 -18.63
CA TYR A 281 12.33 -15.04 -17.76
C TYR A 281 13.72 -15.20 -18.40
N SER A 282 14.26 -14.08 -18.88
CA SER A 282 15.67 -13.95 -19.27
C SER A 282 16.50 -13.31 -18.15
N ARG A 283 17.47 -14.07 -17.63
CA ARG A 283 18.41 -13.59 -16.60
C ARG A 283 19.11 -12.29 -16.97
N ARG A 284 19.50 -12.11 -18.25
CA ARG A 284 20.22 -10.91 -18.71
C ARG A 284 19.32 -9.67 -18.71
N LEU A 285 18.15 -9.78 -19.33
CA LEU A 285 17.21 -8.66 -19.46
C LEU A 285 16.72 -8.20 -18.09
N TRP A 286 16.20 -9.12 -17.27
CA TRP A 286 15.55 -8.75 -16.02
C TRP A 286 16.53 -8.28 -14.95
N SER A 287 17.78 -8.77 -14.93
CA SER A 287 18.82 -8.21 -14.05
C SER A 287 19.27 -6.80 -14.48
N ALA A 288 19.33 -6.52 -15.79
CA ALA A 288 19.60 -5.17 -16.28
C ALA A 288 18.49 -4.19 -15.90
N LEU A 289 17.23 -4.59 -16.12
CA LEU A 289 16.05 -3.79 -15.77
C LEU A 289 15.93 -3.58 -14.26
N LEU A 290 16.25 -4.59 -13.44
CA LEU A 290 16.24 -4.45 -11.98
C LEU A 290 17.28 -3.42 -11.51
N VAL A 291 18.54 -3.52 -11.98
CA VAL A 291 19.58 -2.56 -11.60
C VAL A 291 19.21 -1.15 -12.05
N LEU A 292 18.72 -1.00 -13.29
CA LEU A 292 18.23 0.28 -13.80
C LEU A 292 17.07 0.84 -12.96
N GLY A 293 16.09 0.00 -12.63
CA GLY A 293 14.94 0.35 -11.79
C GLY A 293 15.35 0.77 -10.37
N CYS A 294 16.35 0.12 -9.77
CA CYS A 294 16.93 0.55 -8.50
C CYS A 294 17.52 1.96 -8.59
N GLY A 295 18.23 2.28 -9.69
CA GLY A 295 18.76 3.62 -9.94
C GLY A 295 17.66 4.68 -10.10
N GLY A 296 16.64 4.38 -10.90
CA GLY A 296 15.47 5.24 -11.05
C GLY A 296 14.72 5.47 -9.73
N THR A 297 14.50 4.40 -8.96
CA THR A 297 13.84 4.48 -7.65
C THR A 297 14.65 5.32 -6.67
N ALA A 298 15.97 5.11 -6.61
CA ALA A 298 16.85 5.91 -5.74
C ALA A 298 16.84 7.40 -6.10
N ARG A 299 16.60 7.74 -7.37
CA ARG A 299 16.46 9.12 -7.83
C ARG A 299 15.09 9.71 -7.51
N CYS A 300 14.00 8.95 -7.69
CA CYS A 300 12.65 9.37 -7.27
C CYS A 300 12.59 9.62 -5.76
N LEU A 301 13.34 8.86 -4.95
CA LEU A 301 13.42 9.08 -3.50
C LEU A 301 14.24 10.31 -3.11
N ALA A 302 15.18 10.75 -3.95
CA ALA A 302 16.08 11.86 -3.65
C ALA A 302 15.52 13.23 -4.03
N ASP A 303 14.48 13.28 -4.88
CA ASP A 303 14.00 14.52 -5.48
C ASP A 303 12.47 14.52 -5.52
N SER A 304 11.89 15.35 -4.67
CA SER A 304 10.46 15.55 -4.54
C SER A 304 9.83 16.33 -5.70
N THR A 305 10.62 16.89 -6.62
CA THR A 305 10.09 17.61 -7.80
C THR A 305 9.62 16.68 -8.92
N ILE A 306 10.03 15.41 -8.89
CA ILE A 306 9.57 14.42 -9.88
C ILE A 306 8.07 14.21 -9.72
N THR A 307 7.34 14.30 -10.84
CA THR A 307 5.89 14.15 -10.84
C THR A 307 5.47 12.75 -10.37
N LEU A 308 4.38 12.71 -9.61
CA LEU A 308 3.87 11.46 -9.03
C LEU A 308 3.61 10.34 -10.06
N PRO A 309 3.05 10.59 -11.26
CA PRO A 309 2.89 9.52 -12.26
C PRO A 309 4.21 8.85 -12.66
N VAL A 310 5.29 9.63 -12.76
CA VAL A 310 6.64 9.10 -13.04
C VAL A 310 7.12 8.26 -11.85
N GLN A 311 6.95 8.73 -10.62
CA GLN A 311 7.32 7.97 -9.43
C GLN A 311 6.57 6.63 -9.36
N VAL A 312 5.25 6.63 -9.54
CA VAL A 312 4.41 5.42 -9.56
C VAL A 312 4.85 4.46 -10.67
N GLY A 313 5.12 4.98 -11.87
CA GLY A 313 5.62 4.20 -13.00
C GLY A 313 6.97 3.53 -12.69
N VAL A 314 7.93 4.28 -12.15
CA VAL A 314 9.27 3.79 -11.78
C VAL A 314 9.20 2.75 -10.65
N PHE A 315 8.45 3.02 -9.58
CA PHE A 315 8.32 2.08 -8.45
C PHE A 315 7.64 0.78 -8.90
N THR A 316 6.60 0.87 -9.73
CA THR A 316 5.88 -0.30 -10.25
C THR A 316 6.72 -1.10 -11.23
N ALA A 317 7.46 -0.45 -12.14
CA ALA A 317 8.36 -1.12 -13.06
C ALA A 317 9.52 -1.80 -12.33
N THR A 318 10.05 -1.17 -11.28
CA THR A 318 11.10 -1.75 -10.43
C THR A 318 10.59 -2.96 -9.66
N LEU A 319 9.39 -2.88 -9.09
CA LEU A 319 8.71 -4.01 -8.45
C LEU A 319 8.52 -5.18 -9.44
N PHE A 320 8.08 -4.89 -10.66
CA PHE A 320 7.91 -5.90 -11.70
C PHE A 320 9.25 -6.60 -12.03
N ALA A 321 10.31 -5.82 -12.26
CA ALA A 321 11.63 -6.37 -12.56
C ALA A 321 12.17 -7.21 -11.39
N ALA A 322 12.02 -6.73 -10.15
CA ALA A 322 12.41 -7.47 -8.95
C ALA A 322 11.63 -8.78 -8.80
N GLY A 323 10.31 -8.73 -9.00
CA GLY A 323 9.44 -9.91 -8.97
C GLY A 323 9.80 -10.92 -10.07
N MET A 324 10.08 -10.46 -11.30
CA MET A 324 10.53 -11.34 -12.40
C MET A 324 11.86 -12.02 -12.06
N VAL A 325 12.82 -11.32 -11.45
CA VAL A 325 14.09 -11.93 -10.99
C VAL A 325 13.83 -12.94 -9.87
N CYS A 326 13.09 -12.56 -8.83
CA CYS A 326 12.85 -13.41 -7.67
C CYS A 326 12.04 -14.66 -8.04
N HIS A 327 10.90 -14.50 -8.72
CA HIS A 327 10.03 -15.61 -9.11
C HIS A 327 10.59 -16.43 -10.26
N GLY A 328 11.33 -15.81 -11.19
CA GLY A 328 12.01 -16.50 -12.27
C GLY A 328 13.10 -17.44 -11.77
N GLU A 329 13.94 -16.99 -10.83
CA GLU A 329 14.94 -17.85 -10.18
C GLU A 329 14.27 -18.90 -9.28
N LEU A 330 13.21 -18.54 -8.55
CA LEU A 330 12.42 -19.47 -7.74
C LEU A 330 11.85 -20.62 -8.59
N TYR A 331 11.23 -20.33 -9.74
CA TYR A 331 10.73 -21.35 -10.67
C TYR A 331 11.83 -22.28 -11.18
N ARG A 332 13.04 -21.77 -11.41
CA ARG A 332 14.21 -22.58 -11.81
C ARG A 332 14.75 -23.46 -10.69
N LEU A 333 14.43 -23.15 -9.43
CA LEU A 333 14.77 -23.92 -8.24
C LEU A 333 13.70 -24.95 -7.84
N ARG A 334 12.61 -25.09 -8.61
CA ARG A 334 11.50 -25.98 -8.27
C ARG A 334 11.97 -27.44 -8.14
N PRO A 335 11.51 -28.20 -7.13
CA PRO A 335 11.86 -29.61 -6.97
C PRO A 335 11.00 -30.53 -7.85
N ALA A 336 11.26 -31.83 -7.80
CA ALA A 336 10.39 -32.85 -8.37
C ALA A 336 8.95 -32.79 -7.77
N PRO A 337 7.91 -33.19 -8.53
CA PRO A 337 6.51 -33.13 -8.09
C PRO A 337 6.19 -33.84 -6.77
N SER A 338 7.01 -34.81 -6.35
CA SER A 338 6.88 -35.51 -5.07
C SER A 338 7.02 -34.59 -3.84
N ARG A 339 7.71 -33.44 -3.99
CA ARG A 339 7.99 -32.47 -2.90
C ARG A 339 7.24 -31.15 -3.05
N LEU A 340 6.25 -31.11 -3.95
CA LEU A 340 5.56 -29.88 -4.38
C LEU A 340 4.88 -29.12 -3.22
N THR A 341 4.24 -29.83 -2.29
CA THR A 341 3.53 -29.18 -1.17
C THR A 341 4.50 -28.52 -0.19
N GLY A 342 5.66 -29.14 0.07
CA GLY A 342 6.71 -28.56 0.92
C GLY A 342 7.38 -27.34 0.27
N TYR A 343 7.56 -27.37 -1.05
CA TYR A 343 8.04 -26.22 -1.81
C TYR A 343 7.11 -25.01 -1.71
N TYR A 344 5.81 -25.19 -1.96
CA TYR A 344 4.84 -24.11 -1.81
C TYR A 344 4.72 -23.61 -0.36
N LEU A 345 4.86 -24.50 0.62
CA LEU A 345 4.86 -24.11 2.04
C LEU A 345 6.02 -23.14 2.35
N VAL A 346 7.24 -23.44 1.88
CA VAL A 346 8.40 -22.56 2.10
C VAL A 346 8.24 -21.23 1.35
N ILE A 347 7.64 -21.24 0.15
CA ILE A 347 7.31 -20.02 -0.58
C ILE A 347 6.33 -19.15 0.21
N ALA A 348 5.24 -19.73 0.71
CA ALA A 348 4.25 -19.02 1.52
C ALA A 348 4.88 -18.48 2.82
N LEU A 349 5.77 -19.26 3.44
CA LEU A 349 6.51 -18.85 4.64
C LEU A 349 7.42 -17.64 4.35
N GLY A 350 8.15 -17.67 3.23
CA GLY A 350 8.96 -16.54 2.78
C GLY A 350 8.11 -15.30 2.54
N GLY A 351 7.03 -15.43 1.76
CA GLY A 351 6.11 -14.32 1.49
C GLY A 351 5.52 -13.69 2.76
N ALA A 352 5.08 -14.53 3.71
CA ALA A 352 4.58 -14.07 5.01
C ALA A 352 5.68 -13.37 5.84
N ALA A 353 6.91 -13.88 5.84
CA ALA A 353 8.03 -13.26 6.55
C ALA A 353 8.40 -11.88 5.99
N GLY A 354 8.42 -11.72 4.66
CA GLY A 354 8.65 -10.43 4.01
C GLY A 354 7.63 -9.37 4.41
N SER A 355 6.36 -9.78 4.55
CA SER A 355 5.30 -8.87 4.95
C SER A 355 5.22 -8.62 6.45
N LEU A 356 5.53 -9.62 7.28
CA LEU A 356 5.72 -9.45 8.72
C LEU A 356 6.81 -8.42 9.01
N PHE A 357 7.90 -8.45 8.24
CA PHE A 357 8.94 -7.44 8.33
C PHE A 357 8.39 -6.04 8.06
N VAL A 358 7.63 -5.81 6.98
CA VAL A 358 7.09 -4.46 6.71
C VAL A 358 6.01 -4.05 7.72
N ALA A 359 5.18 -4.99 8.16
CA ALA A 359 4.05 -4.72 9.05
C ALA A 359 4.45 -4.44 10.49
N LEU A 360 5.41 -5.20 11.02
CA LEU A 360 5.82 -5.13 12.43
C LEU A 360 7.28 -4.72 12.57
N GLY A 361 8.18 -5.29 11.77
CA GLY A 361 9.61 -5.00 11.84
C GLY A 361 9.95 -3.56 11.45
N GLY A 362 9.35 -3.05 10.38
CA GLY A 362 9.58 -1.71 9.84
C GLY A 362 9.30 -0.61 10.87
N PRO A 363 8.08 -0.55 11.44
CA PRO A 363 7.75 0.43 12.48
C PRO A 363 8.61 0.33 13.75
N LEU A 364 9.13 -0.86 14.08
CA LEU A 364 10.00 -1.07 15.25
C LEU A 364 11.45 -0.65 15.00
N LEU A 365 11.92 -0.75 13.75
CA LEU A 365 13.31 -0.50 13.37
C LEU A 365 13.53 0.92 12.82
N PHE A 366 12.50 1.52 12.23
CA PHE A 366 12.61 2.78 11.51
C PHE A 366 11.53 3.76 11.95
N ALA A 367 11.94 5.01 12.21
CA ALA A 367 11.02 6.12 12.44
C ALA A 367 10.32 6.60 11.14
N ASP A 368 10.79 6.14 9.98
CA ASP A 368 10.24 6.43 8.66
C ASP A 368 10.17 5.18 7.76
N TYR A 369 9.68 5.33 6.54
CA TYR A 369 9.46 4.22 5.59
C TYR A 369 10.75 3.86 4.84
N ARG A 370 11.64 3.08 5.47
CA ARG A 370 12.94 2.64 4.92
C ARG A 370 12.93 1.24 4.30
N GLU A 371 11.78 0.56 4.32
CA GLU A 371 11.67 -0.83 3.88
C GLU A 371 11.91 -0.99 2.38
N LEU A 372 11.57 0.02 1.58
CA LEU A 372 11.81 -0.01 0.13
C LEU A 372 13.31 -0.07 -0.15
N GLN A 373 14.09 0.77 0.51
CA GLN A 373 15.55 0.83 0.40
C GLN A 373 16.17 -0.51 0.80
N VAL A 374 15.74 -1.06 1.95
CA VAL A 374 16.19 -2.38 2.43
C VAL A 374 15.83 -3.47 1.42
N GLY A 375 14.60 -3.48 0.90
CA GLY A 375 14.12 -4.45 -0.07
C GLY A 375 14.92 -4.46 -1.37
N LEU A 376 15.27 -3.29 -1.90
CA LEU A 376 16.04 -3.17 -3.14
C LEU A 376 17.49 -3.64 -2.96
N VAL A 377 18.10 -3.30 -1.82
CA VAL A 377 19.44 -3.80 -1.46
C VAL A 377 19.42 -5.32 -1.32
N LEU A 378 18.42 -5.88 -0.64
CA LEU A 378 18.25 -7.33 -0.50
C LEU A 378 18.00 -8.01 -1.85
N ALA A 379 17.23 -7.41 -2.75
CA ALA A 379 16.99 -7.95 -4.09
C ALA A 379 18.28 -8.06 -4.91
N LEU A 380 19.11 -7.01 -4.92
CA LEU A 380 20.42 -7.05 -5.58
C LEU A 380 21.39 -8.02 -4.89
N TYR A 381 21.36 -8.09 -3.56
CA TYR A 381 22.16 -9.02 -2.78
C TYR A 381 21.83 -10.49 -3.12
N PHE A 382 20.56 -10.89 -3.05
CA PHE A 382 20.15 -12.26 -3.35
C PHE A 382 20.25 -12.60 -4.85
N MET A 383 20.15 -11.61 -5.74
CA MET A 383 20.55 -11.78 -7.14
C MET A 383 22.05 -12.09 -7.26
N GLY A 384 22.90 -11.39 -6.50
CA GLY A 384 24.33 -11.66 -6.40
C GLY A 384 24.64 -13.05 -5.84
N VAL A 385 23.98 -13.45 -4.75
CA VAL A 385 24.07 -14.81 -4.17
C VAL A 385 23.67 -15.85 -5.22
N THR A 386 22.58 -15.65 -5.94
CA THR A 386 22.12 -16.56 -7.01
C THR A 386 23.14 -16.63 -8.16
N CYS A 387 23.75 -15.50 -8.52
CA CYS A 387 24.84 -15.42 -9.49
C CYS A 387 26.05 -16.25 -9.06
N VAL A 388 26.40 -16.28 -7.77
CA VAL A 388 27.44 -17.15 -7.19
C VAL A 388 27.03 -18.62 -7.26
N LEU A 389 25.90 -18.96 -6.64
CA LEU A 389 25.47 -20.34 -6.44
C LEU A 389 25.21 -21.06 -7.77
N LYS A 390 24.57 -20.38 -8.72
CA LYS A 390 24.22 -20.95 -10.03
C LYS A 390 25.22 -20.61 -11.13
N ARG A 391 26.37 -20.06 -10.75
CA ARG A 391 27.49 -19.74 -11.65
C ARG A 391 27.05 -18.97 -12.91
N SER A 392 26.15 -18.00 -12.75
CA SER A 392 25.44 -17.39 -13.87
C SER A 392 26.16 -16.17 -14.43
N ARG A 393 26.78 -16.30 -15.61
CA ARG A 393 27.31 -15.13 -16.34
C ARG A 393 26.22 -14.17 -16.78
N ALA A 394 25.03 -14.68 -17.08
CA ALA A 394 23.90 -13.88 -17.57
C ALA A 394 23.46 -12.81 -16.56
N LEU A 395 23.38 -13.16 -15.27
CA LEU A 395 23.04 -12.21 -14.19
C LEU A 395 24.12 -11.14 -14.03
N ALA A 396 25.39 -11.53 -14.07
CA ALA A 396 26.51 -10.59 -14.00
C ALA A 396 26.54 -9.61 -15.18
N THR A 397 26.39 -10.12 -16.42
CA THR A 397 26.37 -9.27 -17.62
C THR A 397 25.16 -8.35 -17.65
N GLY A 398 23.98 -8.83 -17.26
CA GLY A 398 22.79 -8.00 -17.22
C GLY A 398 22.92 -6.90 -16.17
N SER A 399 23.43 -7.22 -14.97
CA SER A 399 23.70 -6.22 -13.93
C SER A 399 24.67 -5.12 -14.40
N ALA A 400 25.73 -5.49 -15.13
CA ALA A 400 26.67 -4.53 -15.70
C ALA A 400 26.03 -3.62 -16.76
N VAL A 401 25.18 -4.19 -17.63
CA VAL A 401 24.43 -3.43 -18.63
C VAL A 401 23.46 -2.46 -17.95
N GLY A 402 22.75 -2.91 -16.91
CA GLY A 402 21.86 -2.05 -16.13
C GLY A 402 22.62 -0.90 -15.47
N ALA A 403 23.78 -1.18 -14.85
CA ALA A 403 24.62 -0.15 -14.24
C ALA A 403 25.13 0.87 -15.25
N LEU A 404 25.51 0.43 -16.46
CA LEU A 404 25.89 1.33 -17.55
C LEU A 404 24.70 2.16 -18.05
N ALA A 405 23.52 1.54 -18.14
CA ALA A 405 22.31 2.20 -18.60
C ALA A 405 21.86 3.33 -17.66
N ILE A 406 22.07 3.20 -16.34
CA ILE A 406 21.79 4.27 -15.35
C ILE A 406 22.51 5.57 -15.74
N VAL A 407 23.77 5.48 -16.16
CA VAL A 407 24.62 6.63 -16.49
C VAL A 407 24.07 7.43 -17.67
N LEU A 408 23.31 6.79 -18.57
CA LEU A 408 22.74 7.42 -19.76
C LEU A 408 21.27 7.79 -19.60
N LEU A 409 20.47 6.90 -18.98
CA LEU A 409 19.02 7.02 -18.92
C LEU A 409 18.52 7.90 -17.78
N VAL A 410 19.21 7.94 -16.64
CA VAL A 410 18.78 8.81 -15.53
C VAL A 410 18.85 10.29 -15.93
N PRO A 411 19.94 10.80 -16.54
CA PRO A 411 19.97 12.16 -17.07
C PRO A 411 18.95 12.41 -18.19
N ALA A 412 18.67 11.41 -19.03
CA ALA A 412 17.70 11.53 -20.14
C ALA A 412 16.26 11.72 -19.66
N LEU A 413 15.87 11.06 -18.56
CA LEU A 413 14.55 11.24 -17.95
C LEU A 413 14.38 12.63 -17.31
N GLN A 414 15.47 13.26 -16.87
CA GLN A 414 15.45 14.59 -16.23
C GLN A 414 15.33 15.74 -17.24
N ALA A 415 15.92 15.55 -18.42
CA ALA A 415 15.85 16.52 -19.51
C ALA A 415 14.42 16.93 -19.91
N GLU A 416 13.44 16.08 -19.62
CA GLU A 416 12.03 16.30 -19.92
C GLU A 416 11.31 17.13 -18.82
N THR A 417 11.82 17.11 -17.59
CA THR A 417 11.26 17.83 -16.43
C THR A 417 11.80 19.25 -16.25
N SER A 418 12.99 19.55 -16.78
CA SER A 418 13.66 20.87 -16.69
C SER A 418 13.06 21.87 -17.68
N ARG A 419 11.77 22.23 -17.54
CA ARG A 419 11.09 23.17 -18.45
C ARG A 419 11.45 24.64 -18.13
N GLY A 420 12.60 25.05 -18.66
CA GLY A 420 12.99 26.45 -18.82
C GLY A 420 13.54 26.70 -20.22
N GLY A 421 12.66 26.91 -21.22
CA GLY A 421 12.98 27.42 -22.56
C GLY A 421 13.95 26.63 -23.46
N ALA A 422 14.64 25.61 -22.95
CA ALA A 422 15.67 24.84 -23.65
C ALA A 422 15.10 23.64 -24.41
N THR A 423 15.79 23.19 -25.47
CA THR A 423 15.44 21.94 -26.18
C THR A 423 15.76 20.73 -25.30
N TRP A 424 15.04 19.61 -25.46
CA TRP A 424 15.29 18.38 -24.68
C TRP A 424 16.77 17.95 -24.72
N PHE A 425 17.44 18.08 -25.86
CA PHE A 425 18.84 17.70 -26.00
C PHE A 425 19.80 18.57 -25.18
N THR A 426 19.53 19.87 -25.09
CA THR A 426 20.38 20.80 -24.32
C THR A 426 20.18 20.59 -22.82
N SER A 427 18.94 20.36 -22.39
CA SER A 427 18.62 19.96 -21.02
C SER A 427 19.28 18.63 -20.68
N TRP A 428 19.20 17.62 -21.56
CA TRP A 428 19.87 16.35 -21.37
C TRP A 428 21.39 16.48 -21.24
N ALA A 429 22.03 17.28 -22.08
CA ALA A 429 23.46 17.50 -22.01
C ALA A 429 23.86 18.15 -20.67
N GLN A 430 23.11 19.13 -20.19
CA GLN A 430 23.33 19.79 -18.90
C GLN A 430 23.15 18.82 -17.73
N GLU A 431 22.05 18.07 -17.70
CA GLU A 431 21.77 17.05 -16.67
C GLU A 431 22.85 15.95 -16.69
N THR A 432 23.32 15.56 -17.86
CA THR A 432 24.40 14.56 -18.00
C THR A 432 25.70 15.09 -17.40
N VAL A 433 26.08 16.33 -17.71
CA VAL A 433 27.28 16.96 -17.12
C VAL A 433 27.15 17.09 -15.60
N GLY A 434 25.99 17.53 -15.10
CA GLY A 434 25.69 17.60 -13.66
C GLY A 434 25.81 16.23 -12.98
N PHE A 435 25.20 15.20 -13.57
CA PHE A 435 25.25 13.83 -13.07
C PHE A 435 26.69 13.32 -12.93
N PHE A 436 27.54 13.52 -13.94
CA PHE A 436 28.95 13.13 -13.88
C PHE A 436 29.77 13.99 -12.90
N GLY A 437 29.43 15.28 -12.74
CA GLY A 437 30.07 16.16 -11.76
C GLY A 437 29.81 15.70 -10.32
N GLU A 438 28.55 15.41 -9.99
CA GLU A 438 28.14 14.98 -8.65
C GLU A 438 28.58 13.54 -8.31
N ASN A 439 28.55 12.64 -9.30
CA ASN A 439 28.78 11.21 -9.09
C ASN A 439 30.17 10.74 -9.56
N GLY A 440 31.02 11.64 -10.05
CA GLY A 440 32.33 11.33 -10.62
C GLY A 440 33.21 10.39 -9.79
N PRO A 441 33.38 10.60 -8.47
CA PRO A 441 34.16 9.70 -7.61
C PRO A 441 33.59 8.27 -7.53
N VAL A 442 32.26 8.13 -7.51
CA VAL A 442 31.57 6.82 -7.45
C VAL A 442 31.64 6.12 -8.80
N ILE A 443 31.43 6.86 -9.89
CA ILE A 443 31.52 6.35 -11.27
C ILE A 443 32.94 5.88 -11.57
N THR A 444 33.96 6.66 -11.20
CA THR A 444 35.37 6.29 -11.41
C THR A 444 35.80 5.11 -10.55
N ALA A 445 35.38 5.03 -9.29
CA ALA A 445 35.61 3.85 -8.45
C ALA A 445 34.92 2.59 -9.01
N GLY A 446 33.66 2.72 -9.47
CA GLY A 446 32.90 1.64 -10.10
C GLY A 446 33.51 1.18 -11.43
N ALA A 447 33.93 2.13 -12.28
CA ALA A 447 34.63 1.86 -13.53
C ALA A 447 36.01 1.23 -13.30
N GLY A 448 36.74 1.68 -12.28
CA GLY A 448 38.01 1.08 -11.85
C GLY A 448 37.84 -0.35 -11.37
N PHE A 449 36.80 -0.63 -10.57
CA PHE A 449 36.46 -1.99 -10.15
C PHE A 449 36.03 -2.88 -11.33
N LEU A 450 35.19 -2.35 -12.23
CA LEU A 450 34.78 -3.05 -13.44
C LEU A 450 35.99 -3.36 -14.34
N ALA A 451 36.90 -2.40 -14.53
CA ALA A 451 38.13 -2.59 -15.28
C ALA A 451 39.06 -3.62 -14.61
N LEU A 452 39.18 -3.63 -13.28
CA LEU A 452 39.96 -4.62 -12.52
C LEU A 452 39.35 -6.03 -12.64
N THR A 453 38.02 -6.16 -12.57
CA THR A 453 37.34 -7.45 -12.73
C THR A 453 37.38 -7.99 -14.17
N LEU A 454 37.45 -7.09 -15.16
CA LEU A 454 37.55 -7.40 -16.59
C LEU A 454 39.01 -7.53 -17.11
N ARG A 455 40.04 -7.09 -16.36
CA ARG A 455 41.43 -7.08 -16.83
C ARG A 455 41.95 -8.49 -17.16
N HIS A 456 42.50 -8.60 -18.37
CA HIS A 456 42.73 -9.82 -19.16
C HIS A 456 44.00 -10.64 -18.80
N ARG A 457 44.83 -10.19 -17.85
CA ARG A 457 46.20 -10.73 -17.68
C ARG A 457 46.34 -12.01 -16.83
N TRP A 458 45.26 -12.68 -16.44
CA TRP A 458 45.30 -13.98 -15.76
C TRP A 458 44.48 -15.02 -16.54
N ARG A 459 45.23 -15.78 -17.37
CA ARG A 459 44.88 -16.81 -18.37
C ARG A 459 43.39 -17.14 -18.65
N ILE A 460 43.11 -17.16 -19.95
CA ILE A 460 41.89 -17.63 -20.60
C ILE A 460 42.00 -19.15 -20.74
N GLY A 461 41.24 -19.86 -19.92
CA GLY A 461 40.67 -21.15 -20.31
C GLY A 461 39.26 -20.87 -20.81
N THR A 462 38.95 -21.36 -22.00
CA THR A 462 37.63 -21.32 -22.61
C THR A 462 36.57 -21.91 -21.66
N GLY A 463 35.45 -21.20 -21.46
CA GLY A 463 34.21 -21.79 -20.93
C GLY A 463 33.85 -21.63 -19.43
N VAL A 464 34.79 -21.51 -18.48
CA VAL A 464 34.44 -21.70 -17.05
C VAL A 464 34.07 -20.38 -16.33
N TRP A 465 32.93 -20.33 -15.64
CA TRP A 465 32.53 -19.23 -14.76
C TRP A 465 33.63 -18.89 -13.73
N LYS A 466 33.85 -17.60 -13.43
CA LYS A 466 34.83 -17.15 -12.41
C LYS A 466 34.09 -16.39 -11.29
N LEU A 467 34.42 -16.65 -10.02
CA LEU A 467 33.75 -16.04 -8.84
C LEU A 467 33.68 -14.50 -8.90
N ARG A 468 34.69 -13.86 -9.49
CA ARG A 468 34.75 -12.40 -9.69
C ARG A 468 33.56 -11.80 -10.45
N HIS A 469 32.86 -12.55 -11.30
CA HIS A 469 31.70 -12.05 -12.03
C HIS A 469 30.51 -11.78 -11.11
N ALA A 470 30.39 -12.49 -9.99
CA ALA A 470 29.38 -12.21 -8.98
C ALA A 470 29.67 -10.93 -8.18
N GLY A 471 30.89 -10.40 -8.27
CA GLY A 471 31.25 -9.12 -7.67
C GLY A 471 30.45 -7.95 -8.23
N ILE A 472 29.91 -8.04 -9.46
CA ILE A 472 29.12 -6.96 -10.08
C ILE A 472 27.78 -6.74 -9.36
N PRO A 473 26.85 -7.72 -9.29
CA PRO A 473 25.58 -7.54 -8.58
C PRO A 473 25.77 -7.30 -7.07
N LEU A 474 26.78 -7.92 -6.45
CA LEU A 474 27.08 -7.70 -5.02
C LEU A 474 27.62 -6.28 -4.77
N LEU A 475 28.50 -5.77 -5.63
CA LEU A 475 28.95 -4.38 -5.55
C LEU A 475 27.78 -3.42 -5.80
N ALA A 476 26.91 -3.70 -6.77
CA ALA A 476 25.72 -2.89 -7.00
C ALA A 476 24.84 -2.81 -5.75
N ALA A 477 24.65 -3.92 -5.03
CA ALA A 477 23.94 -3.93 -3.76
C ALA A 477 24.63 -3.04 -2.69
N VAL A 478 25.96 -3.15 -2.56
CA VAL A 478 26.74 -2.33 -1.60
C VAL A 478 26.68 -0.85 -1.96
N LEU A 479 26.91 -0.48 -3.23
CA LEU A 479 26.86 0.91 -3.70
C LEU A 479 25.47 1.51 -3.50
N LEU A 480 24.41 0.76 -3.80
CA LEU A 480 23.04 1.19 -3.55
C LEU A 480 22.78 1.39 -2.05
N GLY A 481 23.27 0.48 -1.20
CA GLY A 481 23.19 0.62 0.25
C GLY A 481 23.91 1.86 0.77
N VAL A 482 25.13 2.13 0.29
CA VAL A 482 25.88 3.35 0.62
C VAL A 482 25.12 4.60 0.17
N LEU A 483 24.58 4.59 -1.05
CA LEU A 483 23.77 5.70 -1.58
C LEU A 483 22.57 5.99 -0.67
N PHE A 484 21.82 4.96 -0.28
CA PHE A 484 20.68 5.13 0.62
C PHE A 484 21.07 5.63 2.01
N VAL A 485 22.22 5.19 2.55
CA VAL A 485 22.74 5.74 3.82
C VAL A 485 23.11 7.21 3.68
N VAL A 486 23.74 7.61 2.58
CA VAL A 486 24.07 9.02 2.30
C VAL A 486 22.80 9.85 2.15
N GLN A 487 21.80 9.38 1.42
CA GLN A 487 20.49 10.04 1.28
C GLN A 487 19.80 10.20 2.63
N ALA A 488 19.75 9.13 3.43
CA ALA A 488 19.13 9.15 4.76
C ALA A 488 19.81 10.14 5.71
N ARG A 489 21.15 10.25 5.67
CA ARG A 489 21.89 11.22 6.47
C ARG A 489 21.60 12.66 6.07
N LYS A 490 21.52 12.95 4.76
CA LYS A 490 21.15 14.28 4.25
C LYS A 490 19.71 14.65 4.64
N GLU A 491 18.80 13.69 4.60
CA GLU A 491 17.40 13.90 4.99
C GLU A 491 17.27 14.15 6.50
N GLY A 492 18.08 13.48 7.33
CA GLY A 492 18.00 13.57 8.79
C GLY A 492 18.49 14.88 9.40
N THR A 493 19.23 15.73 8.68
CA THR A 493 19.81 16.97 9.26
C THR A 493 18.76 18.00 9.68
N LEU A 494 17.57 17.96 9.09
CA LEU A 494 16.49 18.90 9.37
C LEU A 494 15.36 18.29 10.20
N VAL A 495 15.49 17.05 10.67
CA VAL A 495 14.40 16.36 11.39
C VAL A 495 14.52 16.63 12.89
N LEU A 496 13.57 17.38 13.45
CA LEU A 496 13.46 17.64 14.89
C LEU A 496 12.77 16.50 15.64
N ALA A 497 11.80 15.86 14.97
CA ALA A 497 11.04 14.74 15.50
C ALA A 497 10.61 13.85 14.34
N ALA A 498 10.53 12.55 14.59
CA ALA A 498 9.86 11.63 13.69
C ALA A 498 9.21 10.53 14.51
N ALA A 499 8.00 10.14 14.14
CA ALA A 499 7.39 8.93 14.67
C ALA A 499 6.56 8.23 13.60
N ARG A 500 6.34 6.94 13.85
CA ARG A 500 5.55 6.06 12.99
C ARG A 500 4.70 5.15 13.84
N ASN A 501 3.42 5.07 13.52
CA ASN A 501 2.45 4.23 14.22
C ASN A 501 1.44 3.62 13.23
N PHE A 502 0.27 3.20 13.74
CA PHE A 502 -0.79 2.58 12.95
C PHE A 502 -1.44 3.53 11.92
N TYR A 503 -1.54 4.83 12.23
CA TYR A 503 -2.24 5.81 11.42
C TYR A 503 -1.34 6.42 10.34
N GLY A 504 -0.04 6.53 10.60
CA GLY A 504 0.92 7.04 9.61
C GLY A 504 2.34 7.17 10.13
N ALA A 505 3.18 7.87 9.37
CA ALA A 505 4.48 8.35 9.84
C ALA A 505 4.60 9.84 9.57
N TYR A 506 5.00 10.58 10.60
CA TYR A 506 5.10 12.03 10.53
C TYR A 506 6.49 12.49 10.96
N LYS A 507 6.89 13.64 10.43
CA LYS A 507 8.16 14.32 10.74
C LYS A 507 7.87 15.76 11.10
N VAL A 508 8.57 16.26 12.11
CA VAL A 508 8.71 17.70 12.36
C VAL A 508 10.04 18.12 11.77
N LEU A 509 10.00 18.99 10.77
CA LEU A 509 11.17 19.48 10.06
C LEU A 509 11.49 20.90 10.50
N LEU A 510 12.77 21.21 10.61
CA LEU A 510 13.28 22.57 10.68
C LEU A 510 13.47 23.09 9.26
N TYR A 511 12.78 24.16 8.89
CA TYR A 511 12.88 24.79 7.59
C TYR A 511 13.43 26.22 7.72
N GLY A 512 14.13 26.71 6.70
CA GLY A 512 14.62 28.10 6.65
C GLY A 512 15.72 28.42 7.67
N GLU A 513 16.56 27.45 8.04
CA GLU A 513 17.57 27.60 9.10
C GLU A 513 18.53 28.79 8.89
N GLU A 514 18.82 29.14 7.64
CA GLU A 514 19.77 30.20 7.28
C GLU A 514 19.30 31.62 7.67
N HIS A 515 17.99 31.85 7.81
CA HIS A 515 17.43 33.17 8.08
C HIS A 515 16.44 33.11 9.24
N GLU A 516 16.74 33.82 10.33
CA GLU A 516 15.97 33.78 11.57
C GLU A 516 14.48 34.09 11.39
N ARG A 517 14.14 34.99 10.45
CA ARG A 517 12.74 35.36 10.14
C ARG A 517 11.98 34.31 9.32
N SER A 518 12.65 33.47 8.56
CA SER A 518 12.01 32.38 7.80
C SER A 518 12.13 31.02 8.47
N ARG A 519 12.84 30.94 9.59
CA ARG A 519 12.96 29.72 10.38
C ARG A 519 11.59 29.25 10.87
N SER A 520 11.20 28.03 10.48
CA SER A 520 9.91 27.45 10.84
C SER A 520 10.01 25.98 11.25
N HIS A 521 9.05 25.55 12.06
CA HIS A 521 8.76 24.14 12.28
C HIS A 521 7.67 23.72 11.30
N LEU A 522 7.87 22.62 10.59
CA LEU A 522 6.94 22.11 9.60
C LEU A 522 6.53 20.69 9.96
N LEU A 523 5.23 20.43 10.08
CA LEU A 523 4.67 19.11 10.28
C LEU A 523 4.40 18.47 8.92
N SER A 524 5.04 17.35 8.65
CA SER A 524 4.88 16.58 7.42
C SER A 524 4.42 15.16 7.68
N HIS A 525 3.53 14.64 6.83
CA HIS A 525 3.12 13.24 6.74
C HIS A 525 3.33 12.79 5.29
N GLY A 526 4.25 11.86 5.05
CA GLY A 526 4.64 11.50 3.69
C GLY A 526 5.23 12.69 2.93
N GLY A 527 4.69 13.01 1.75
CA GLY A 527 5.06 14.19 0.96
C GLY A 527 4.18 15.43 1.21
N ILE A 528 3.27 15.39 2.18
CA ILE A 528 2.27 16.44 2.44
C ILE A 528 2.61 17.20 3.72
N THR A 529 2.39 18.51 3.70
CA THR A 529 2.53 19.40 4.87
C THR A 529 1.17 19.59 5.55
N HIS A 530 1.07 19.26 6.83
CA HIS A 530 -0.16 19.38 7.63
C HIS A 530 -0.12 20.50 8.68
N GLY A 531 0.90 21.35 8.61
CA GLY A 531 0.99 22.51 9.46
C GLY A 531 2.40 23.08 9.45
N MET A 532 2.49 24.36 9.77
CA MET A 532 3.76 25.05 9.92
C MET A 532 3.64 26.03 11.08
N GLN A 533 4.75 26.46 11.65
CA GLN A 533 4.81 27.61 12.54
C GLN A 533 6.13 28.34 12.35
N LEU A 534 6.07 29.64 12.08
CA LEU A 534 7.24 30.52 12.09
C LEU A 534 7.73 30.66 13.54
N THR A 535 9.05 30.56 13.73
CA THR A 535 9.66 30.53 15.07
C THR A 535 10.09 31.92 15.57
N HIS A 536 10.13 32.91 14.67
CA HIS A 536 10.45 34.29 15.03
C HIS A 536 9.34 34.92 15.89
N ALA A 537 9.72 35.66 16.94
CA ALA A 537 8.81 36.16 17.97
C ALA A 537 7.61 36.95 17.40
N ASP A 538 7.86 37.79 16.39
CA ASP A 538 6.84 38.61 15.73
C ASP A 538 5.75 37.81 14.98
N TYR A 539 6.02 36.54 14.66
CA TYR A 539 5.17 35.71 13.78
C TYR A 539 4.64 34.45 14.46
N LEU A 540 4.89 34.26 15.76
CA LEU A 540 4.50 33.05 16.50
C LEU A 540 2.98 32.80 16.47
N ASP A 541 2.19 33.87 16.43
CA ASP A 541 0.72 33.81 16.45
C ASP A 541 0.10 33.90 15.05
N TRP A 542 0.92 33.90 13.99
CA TRP A 542 0.41 33.96 12.64
C TRP A 542 -0.24 32.64 12.24
N PRO A 543 -1.44 32.69 11.62
CA PRO A 543 -1.96 31.54 10.91
C PRO A 543 -1.09 31.28 9.68
N THR A 544 -0.79 30.01 9.42
CA THR A 544 0.07 29.58 8.32
C THR A 544 -0.63 28.52 7.48
N THR A 545 0.02 28.07 6.40
CA THR A 545 -0.46 27.04 5.47
C THR A 545 -1.82 27.44 4.88
N TYR A 546 -2.82 26.56 4.93
CA TYR A 546 -4.13 26.77 4.33
C TYR A 546 -5.14 27.47 5.27
N TYR A 547 -4.67 28.03 6.38
CA TYR A 547 -5.50 28.73 7.37
C TYR A 547 -5.37 30.25 7.33
N GLY A 548 -4.91 30.83 6.22
CA GLY A 548 -4.70 32.28 6.11
C GLY A 548 -5.96 33.11 6.42
N ALA A 549 -5.79 34.40 6.73
CA ALA A 549 -6.89 35.29 7.13
C ALA A 549 -8.01 35.45 6.08
N THR A 550 -7.73 35.21 4.80
CA THR A 550 -8.70 35.25 3.71
C THR A 550 -9.41 33.92 3.47
N SER A 551 -8.94 32.83 4.10
CA SER A 551 -9.44 31.48 3.84
C SER A 551 -10.90 31.32 4.24
N GLY A 552 -11.59 30.38 3.60
CA GLY A 552 -13.00 30.11 3.94
C GLY A 552 -13.20 29.76 5.41
N VAL A 553 -12.26 29.06 6.06
CA VAL A 553 -12.35 28.75 7.49
C VAL A 553 -12.16 29.99 8.38
N ALA A 554 -11.26 30.90 8.03
CA ALA A 554 -11.10 32.16 8.76
C ALA A 554 -12.36 33.03 8.65
N ARG A 555 -12.93 33.14 7.45
CA ARG A 555 -14.20 33.85 7.20
C ARG A 555 -15.38 33.23 7.94
N ALA A 556 -15.43 31.90 8.03
CA ALA A 556 -16.41 31.18 8.83
C ALA A 556 -16.26 31.45 10.34
N LEU A 557 -15.03 31.52 10.84
CA LEU A 557 -14.77 31.87 12.24
C LEU A 557 -15.20 33.32 12.53
N ASP A 558 -14.98 34.24 11.59
CA ASP A 558 -15.34 35.65 11.73
C ASP A 558 -16.85 35.92 11.63
N SER A 559 -17.60 35.09 10.89
CA SER A 559 -19.06 35.22 10.76
C SER A 559 -19.82 34.82 12.03
N VAL A 560 -19.21 34.03 12.91
CA VAL A 560 -19.79 33.64 14.20
C VAL A 560 -19.39 34.63 15.29
N SER A 561 -20.38 35.20 15.96
CA SER A 561 -20.21 36.19 17.04
C SER A 561 -20.42 35.57 18.42
N GLY A 562 -19.95 36.27 19.48
CA GLY A 562 -20.08 35.81 20.86
C GLY A 562 -19.06 34.74 21.27
N ALA A 563 -19.34 34.04 22.37
CA ALA A 563 -18.55 32.91 22.85
C ALA A 563 -18.84 31.68 21.98
N ARG A 564 -17.83 31.19 21.26
CA ARG A 564 -18.00 30.17 20.22
C ARG A 564 -17.61 28.80 20.75
N ARG A 565 -18.45 27.79 20.51
CA ARG A 565 -18.08 26.38 20.66
C ARG A 565 -17.75 25.80 19.28
N ILE A 566 -16.48 25.56 19.04
CA ILE A 566 -15.94 25.16 17.75
C ILE A 566 -15.47 23.70 17.83
N GLY A 567 -16.04 22.84 16.99
CA GLY A 567 -15.59 21.46 16.81
C GLY A 567 -14.60 21.39 15.66
N LEU A 568 -13.52 20.63 15.82
CA LEU A 568 -12.49 20.43 14.78
C LEU A 568 -12.18 18.95 14.63
N VAL A 569 -12.27 18.47 13.40
CA VAL A 569 -11.89 17.10 13.03
C VAL A 569 -10.49 17.15 12.44
N GLY A 570 -9.51 16.61 13.17
CA GLY A 570 -8.07 16.78 12.92
C GLY A 570 -7.45 17.91 13.75
N LEU A 571 -6.23 17.69 14.27
CA LEU A 571 -5.46 18.67 15.04
C LEU A 571 -4.32 19.31 14.25
N GLY A 572 -3.56 18.50 13.52
CA GLY A 572 -2.36 18.96 12.81
C GLY A 572 -1.35 19.63 13.75
N ALA A 573 -0.80 20.77 13.33
CA ALA A 573 0.05 21.60 14.19
C ALA A 573 -0.72 22.42 15.25
N GLY A 574 -2.06 22.42 15.20
CA GLY A 574 -2.92 23.26 16.03
C GLY A 574 -3.08 24.70 15.54
N SER A 575 -2.71 25.03 14.30
CA SER A 575 -2.69 26.41 13.79
C SER A 575 -4.03 27.14 13.90
N LEU A 576 -5.18 26.45 13.77
CA LEU A 576 -6.49 27.09 13.85
C LEU A 576 -6.81 27.75 15.20
N VAL A 577 -6.14 27.36 16.30
CA VAL A 577 -6.39 28.00 17.60
C VAL A 577 -5.83 29.43 17.69
N THR A 578 -5.07 29.90 16.69
CA THR A 578 -4.66 31.32 16.60
C THR A 578 -5.84 32.27 16.49
N TYR A 579 -6.98 31.78 16.00
CA TYR A 579 -8.23 32.54 15.91
C TYR A 579 -9.05 32.53 17.22
N GLY A 580 -8.55 31.85 18.26
CA GLY A 580 -9.25 31.70 19.54
C GLY A 580 -9.34 33.00 20.34
N ARG A 581 -10.50 33.22 20.97
CA ARG A 581 -10.80 34.36 21.86
C ARG A 581 -11.00 33.88 23.31
N PRO A 582 -10.92 34.77 24.32
CA PRO A 582 -10.95 34.40 25.76
C PRO A 582 -12.16 33.60 26.30
N ASP A 583 -13.23 33.41 25.52
CA ASP A 583 -14.41 32.62 25.93
C ASP A 583 -14.74 31.48 24.96
N ASP A 584 -13.91 31.27 23.94
CA ASP A 584 -14.14 30.20 22.98
C ASP A 584 -13.75 28.85 23.57
N VAL A 585 -14.42 27.80 23.08
CA VAL A 585 -14.04 26.42 23.33
C VAL A 585 -13.75 25.74 21.99
N PHE A 586 -12.51 25.29 21.83
CA PHE A 586 -12.07 24.47 20.69
C PHE A 586 -12.05 23.01 21.11
N ARG A 587 -12.89 22.17 20.51
CA ARG A 587 -12.93 20.71 20.74
C ARG A 587 -12.36 19.99 19.52
N PHE A 588 -11.15 19.48 19.65
CA PHE A 588 -10.48 18.67 18.65
C PHE A 588 -10.85 17.20 18.78
N TYR A 589 -11.12 16.55 17.65
CA TYR A 589 -11.18 15.11 17.51
C TYR A 589 -9.95 14.66 16.72
N GLU A 590 -9.00 14.02 17.40
CA GLU A 590 -7.74 13.58 16.82
C GLU A 590 -7.58 12.07 17.00
N ILE A 591 -7.43 11.37 15.87
CA ILE A 591 -7.35 9.91 15.86
C ILE A 591 -5.96 9.41 16.27
N ASP A 592 -4.93 10.20 16.00
CA ASP A 592 -3.55 9.84 16.27
C ASP A 592 -3.05 10.52 17.57
N PRO A 593 -2.87 9.77 18.68
CA PRO A 593 -2.36 10.34 19.94
C PRO A 593 -0.98 10.96 19.80
N ALA A 594 -0.22 10.56 18.78
CA ALA A 594 1.14 10.95 18.59
C ALA A 594 1.24 12.33 17.89
N ILE A 595 0.21 12.74 17.12
CA ILE A 595 0.01 14.12 16.63
C ILE A 595 -0.27 15.09 17.80
N VAL A 596 -1.02 14.65 18.81
CA VAL A 596 -1.26 15.46 20.02
C VAL A 596 0.03 15.79 20.75
N GLY A 597 0.95 14.82 20.86
CA GLY A 597 2.29 15.05 21.41
C GLY A 597 3.06 16.06 20.58
N VAL A 598 3.10 15.88 19.25
CA VAL A 598 3.79 16.80 18.35
C VAL A 598 3.28 18.24 18.45
N ALA A 599 1.96 18.44 18.41
CA ALA A 599 1.33 19.75 18.52
C ALA A 599 1.66 20.45 19.85
N ARG A 600 1.85 19.68 20.93
CA ARG A 600 2.19 20.20 22.26
C ARG A 600 3.67 20.43 22.48
N ASP A 601 4.55 19.69 21.83
CA ASP A 601 5.99 19.72 22.12
C ASP A 601 6.74 20.63 21.14
N TYR A 602 6.34 20.65 19.86
CA TYR A 602 7.07 21.34 18.80
C TYR A 602 6.39 22.62 18.31
N PHE A 603 5.09 22.75 18.53
CA PHE A 603 4.32 23.93 18.18
C PHE A 603 3.85 24.65 19.45
N SER A 604 3.72 25.97 19.39
CA SER A 604 3.33 26.79 20.54
C SER A 604 1.86 27.22 20.52
N TYR A 605 1.14 26.99 19.42
CA TYR A 605 -0.25 27.43 19.23
C TYR A 605 -1.17 27.05 20.39
N LEU A 606 -1.20 25.78 20.78
CA LEU A 606 -2.05 25.29 21.88
C LEU A 606 -1.71 25.90 23.25
N ARG A 607 -0.46 26.33 23.45
CA ARG A 607 -0.02 26.96 24.71
C ARG A 607 -0.28 28.46 24.74
N ARG A 608 -0.45 29.09 23.57
CA ARG A 608 -0.57 30.55 23.41
C ARG A 608 -1.99 31.04 23.19
N THR A 609 -2.88 30.18 22.71
CA THR A 609 -4.29 30.56 22.50
C THR A 609 -4.96 30.97 23.82
N PRO A 610 -5.78 32.03 23.82
CA PRO A 610 -6.57 32.41 24.99
C PRO A 610 -7.84 31.55 25.14
N ALA A 611 -8.18 30.73 24.13
CA ALA A 611 -9.35 29.87 24.14
C ALA A 611 -9.14 28.60 24.98
N ARG A 612 -10.23 28.00 25.46
CA ARG A 612 -10.19 26.69 26.10
C ARG A 612 -10.08 25.59 25.05
N VAL A 613 -9.07 24.74 25.17
CA VAL A 613 -8.84 23.61 24.26
C VAL A 613 -9.23 22.28 24.92
N GLU A 614 -10.06 21.50 24.24
CA GLU A 614 -10.44 20.13 24.58
C GLU A 614 -9.97 19.19 23.46
N ILE A 615 -9.41 18.04 23.81
CA ILE A 615 -8.97 17.04 22.82
C ILE A 615 -9.63 15.70 23.14
N ALA A 616 -10.44 15.20 22.22
CA ALA A 616 -11.00 13.87 22.20
C ALA A 616 -10.13 12.97 21.31
N LEU A 617 -9.49 11.98 21.93
CA LEU A 617 -8.70 10.99 21.20
C LEU A 617 -9.62 9.93 20.59
N GLY A 618 -9.50 9.70 19.28
CA GLY A 618 -10.25 8.70 18.55
C GLY A 618 -10.71 9.18 17.18
N ASP A 619 -11.31 8.27 16.40
CA ASP A 619 -11.95 8.64 15.14
C ASP A 619 -13.09 9.63 15.41
N ALA A 620 -13.11 10.75 14.69
CA ALA A 620 -14.03 11.84 14.96
C ALA A 620 -15.50 11.43 14.80
N ARG A 621 -15.80 10.66 13.76
CA ARG A 621 -17.17 10.22 13.47
C ARG A 621 -17.65 9.23 14.54
N LEU A 622 -16.82 8.24 14.89
CA LEU A 622 -17.18 7.28 15.93
C LEU A 622 -17.30 7.93 17.31
N SER A 623 -16.47 8.93 17.59
CA SER A 623 -16.51 9.71 18.84
C SER A 623 -17.81 10.52 18.93
N MET A 624 -18.18 11.21 17.86
CA MET A 624 -19.44 11.95 17.75
C MET A 624 -20.67 11.02 17.83
N GLU A 625 -20.65 9.87 17.15
CA GLU A 625 -21.69 8.83 17.27
C GLU A 625 -21.86 8.36 18.73
N ALA A 626 -20.76 8.15 19.45
CA ALA A 626 -20.78 7.78 20.86
C ALA A 626 -21.27 8.92 21.76
N GLU A 627 -20.83 10.15 21.52
CA GLU A 627 -21.28 11.33 22.28
C GLU A 627 -22.78 11.57 22.13
N LEU A 628 -23.35 11.48 20.92
CA LEU A 628 -24.80 11.60 20.72
C LEU A 628 -25.58 10.56 21.52
N ARG A 629 -25.09 9.31 21.53
CA ARG A 629 -25.74 8.21 22.24
C ARG A 629 -25.63 8.37 23.76
N ASP A 630 -24.47 8.78 24.26
CA ASP A 630 -24.14 8.66 25.69
C ASP A 630 -24.32 9.99 26.45
N ARG A 631 -24.17 11.14 25.79
CA ARG A 631 -24.14 12.49 26.40
C ARG A 631 -25.00 13.54 25.70
N GLY A 632 -25.47 13.26 24.49
CA GLY A 632 -26.20 14.21 23.65
C GLY A 632 -25.30 15.06 22.74
N PRO A 633 -25.90 16.00 21.98
CA PRO A 633 -25.19 16.82 21.02
C PRO A 633 -24.22 17.81 21.69
N GLN A 634 -23.17 18.18 20.96
CA GLN A 634 -22.16 19.13 21.44
C GLN A 634 -22.55 20.60 21.24
N GLU A 635 -23.59 20.87 20.45
CA GLU A 635 -24.09 22.21 20.11
C GLU A 635 -22.98 23.14 19.60
N PHE A 636 -22.26 22.72 18.55
CA PHE A 636 -21.25 23.54 17.91
C PHE A 636 -21.88 24.72 17.15
N ASP A 637 -21.27 25.89 17.29
CA ASP A 637 -21.53 27.05 16.43
C ASP A 637 -20.85 26.88 15.07
N LEU A 638 -19.68 26.24 15.08
CA LEU A 638 -18.90 25.92 13.89
C LEU A 638 -18.27 24.53 14.05
N LEU A 639 -18.45 23.65 13.07
CA LEU A 639 -17.75 22.38 12.96
C LEU A 639 -16.84 22.41 11.73
N ILE A 640 -15.55 22.21 11.94
CA ILE A 640 -14.51 22.28 10.92
C ILE A 640 -14.02 20.86 10.62
N LEU A 641 -14.08 20.45 9.35
CA LEU A 641 -13.55 19.18 8.87
C LEU A 641 -12.25 19.41 8.14
N ASP A 642 -11.17 18.97 8.76
CA ASP A 642 -9.80 19.13 8.29
C ASP A 642 -8.94 17.89 8.63
N ALA A 643 -9.53 16.71 8.40
CA ALA A 643 -8.85 15.43 8.62
C ALA A 643 -8.29 14.89 7.31
N PHE A 644 -7.05 14.40 7.39
CA PHE A 644 -6.33 13.87 6.25
C PHE A 644 -5.73 12.51 6.52
N SER A 645 -5.78 11.64 5.51
CA SER A 645 -4.98 10.43 5.41
C SER A 645 -4.13 10.52 4.13
N GLY A 646 -2.94 11.13 4.25
CA GLY A 646 -2.15 11.56 3.09
C GLY A 646 -2.71 12.87 2.52
N ASP A 647 -2.97 12.94 1.21
CA ASP A 647 -3.53 14.13 0.57
C ASP A 647 -5.07 14.17 0.62
N ALA A 648 -5.74 13.06 1.00
CA ALA A 648 -7.20 12.91 0.90
C ALA A 648 -7.92 12.90 2.26
N ILE A 649 -9.16 13.39 2.25
CA ILE A 649 -10.11 13.25 3.36
C ILE A 649 -10.58 11.79 3.41
N PRO A 650 -10.52 11.12 4.57
CA PRO A 650 -11.05 9.77 4.71
C PRO A 650 -12.53 9.69 4.27
N VAL A 651 -12.84 8.79 3.34
CA VAL A 651 -14.16 8.66 2.70
C VAL A 651 -15.30 8.55 3.72
N HIS A 652 -15.07 7.87 4.84
CA HIS A 652 -16.09 7.66 5.88
C HIS A 652 -16.48 8.91 6.64
N LEU A 653 -15.74 10.01 6.49
CA LEU A 653 -16.08 11.33 7.02
C LEU A 653 -16.94 12.16 6.05
N LEU A 654 -17.06 11.73 4.79
CA LEU A 654 -17.84 12.39 3.73
C LEU A 654 -18.95 11.47 3.18
N THR A 655 -19.75 10.90 4.08
CA THR A 655 -20.95 10.12 3.70
C THR A 655 -22.22 10.80 4.19
N ARG A 656 -23.38 10.41 3.62
CA ARG A 656 -24.70 10.86 4.11
C ARG A 656 -24.88 10.64 5.60
N GLU A 657 -24.44 9.50 6.10
CA GLU A 657 -24.52 9.12 7.50
C GLU A 657 -23.59 9.95 8.38
N ALA A 658 -22.37 10.24 7.92
CA ALA A 658 -21.46 11.15 8.62
C ALA A 658 -22.04 12.56 8.70
N MET A 659 -22.57 13.08 7.58
CA MET A 659 -23.22 14.39 7.53
C MET A 659 -24.43 14.48 8.47
N ALA A 660 -25.21 13.41 8.59
CA ALA A 660 -26.33 13.34 9.53
C ALA A 660 -25.86 13.48 10.99
N ILE A 661 -24.72 12.86 11.35
CA ILE A 661 -24.12 12.98 12.68
C ILE A 661 -23.66 14.42 12.93
N TYR A 662 -22.94 15.03 11.98
CA TYR A 662 -22.46 16.41 12.10
C TYR A 662 -23.59 17.41 12.32
N ARG A 663 -24.70 17.26 11.59
CA ARG A 663 -25.88 18.12 11.75
C ARG A 663 -26.50 18.02 13.14
N GLN A 664 -26.49 16.84 13.75
CA GLN A 664 -27.03 16.69 15.11
C GLN A 664 -26.13 17.36 16.15
N HIS A 665 -24.83 17.47 15.91
CA HIS A 665 -23.92 18.20 16.78
C HIS A 665 -23.92 19.71 16.56
N LEU A 666 -24.40 20.21 15.42
CA LEU A 666 -24.50 21.64 15.13
C LEU A 666 -25.74 22.27 15.78
N LYS A 667 -25.62 23.53 16.19
CA LYS A 667 -26.80 24.37 16.51
C LYS A 667 -27.65 24.58 15.25
N PRO A 668 -28.94 24.96 15.37
CA PRO A 668 -29.80 25.23 14.21
C PRO A 668 -29.25 26.28 13.23
N GLY A 669 -28.48 27.27 13.74
CA GLY A 669 -27.73 28.24 12.95
C GLY A 669 -26.21 28.00 13.00
N GLY A 670 -25.77 26.75 13.19
CA GLY A 670 -24.36 26.39 13.16
C GLY A 670 -23.85 26.22 11.72
N LEU A 671 -22.54 26.41 11.54
CA LEU A 671 -21.89 26.30 10.23
C LEU A 671 -20.99 25.05 10.18
N LEU A 672 -20.94 24.39 9.03
CA LEU A 672 -20.00 23.31 8.74
C LEU A 672 -18.97 23.82 7.72
N ALA A 673 -17.68 23.81 8.06
CA ALA A 673 -16.61 24.19 7.14
C ALA A 673 -15.81 22.94 6.77
N ILE A 674 -15.73 22.62 5.48
CA ILE A 674 -15.04 21.43 4.97
C ILE A 674 -13.89 21.87 4.09
N HIS A 675 -12.67 21.47 4.46
CA HIS A 675 -11.50 21.69 3.64
C HIS A 675 -11.49 20.67 2.50
N ILE A 676 -11.61 21.10 1.24
CA ILE A 676 -11.69 20.19 0.08
C ILE A 676 -10.48 20.30 -0.87
N SER A 677 -9.42 20.99 -0.45
CA SER A 677 -8.19 21.09 -1.21
C SER A 677 -7.57 19.71 -1.39
N ASN A 678 -7.38 19.30 -2.64
CA ASN A 678 -6.74 18.03 -2.96
C ASN A 678 -6.08 18.11 -4.33
N ARG A 679 -4.91 17.50 -4.51
CA ARG A 679 -4.16 17.55 -5.77
C ARG A 679 -4.68 16.59 -6.83
N HIS A 680 -5.39 15.54 -6.41
CA HIS A 680 -5.74 14.37 -7.22
C HIS A 680 -7.25 14.10 -7.32
N LEU A 681 -8.05 14.60 -6.38
CA LEU A 681 -9.47 14.35 -6.26
C LEU A 681 -10.26 15.66 -6.29
N ASP A 682 -11.36 15.68 -7.02
CA ASP A 682 -12.36 16.74 -6.98
C ASP A 682 -13.49 16.35 -6.03
N LEU A 683 -13.41 16.84 -4.79
CA LEU A 683 -14.38 16.53 -3.73
C LEU A 683 -15.60 17.46 -3.73
N ARG A 684 -15.59 18.53 -4.54
CA ARG A 684 -16.70 19.49 -4.61
C ARG A 684 -18.03 18.80 -4.97
N PRO A 685 -18.12 17.94 -6.01
CA PRO A 685 -19.38 17.28 -6.36
C PRO A 685 -19.94 16.36 -5.27
N VAL A 686 -19.08 15.80 -4.41
CA VAL A 686 -19.49 14.98 -3.26
C VAL A 686 -20.13 15.87 -2.21
N VAL A 687 -19.45 16.94 -1.81
CA VAL A 687 -19.93 17.84 -0.74
C VAL A 687 -21.21 18.56 -1.17
N GLU A 688 -21.33 18.98 -2.43
CA GLU A 688 -22.55 19.56 -2.98
C GLU A 688 -23.74 18.59 -2.93
N SER A 689 -23.51 17.32 -3.30
CA SER A 689 -24.52 16.27 -3.22
C SER A 689 -24.98 16.04 -1.78
N LEU A 690 -24.03 15.96 -0.83
CA LEU A 690 -24.32 15.81 0.60
C LEU A 690 -25.09 17.01 1.15
N ALA A 691 -24.73 18.23 0.76
CA ALA A 691 -25.43 19.45 1.15
C ALA A 691 -26.89 19.44 0.68
N ARG A 692 -27.11 19.16 -0.61
CA ARG A 692 -28.45 19.07 -1.21
C ARG A 692 -29.31 17.99 -0.56
N HIS A 693 -28.75 16.80 -0.32
CA HIS A 693 -29.45 15.70 0.34
C HIS A 693 -29.95 16.08 1.74
N HIS A 694 -29.15 16.84 2.48
CA HIS A 694 -29.48 17.28 3.83
C HIS A 694 -30.23 18.62 3.89
N GLY A 695 -30.54 19.24 2.75
CA GLY A 695 -31.22 20.53 2.68
C GLY A 695 -30.37 21.68 3.26
N LEU A 696 -29.05 21.62 3.09
CA LEU A 696 -28.13 22.67 3.51
C LEU A 696 -27.81 23.60 2.33
N HIS A 697 -27.74 24.89 2.61
CA HIS A 697 -27.13 25.86 1.71
C HIS A 697 -25.62 25.75 1.78
N PHE A 698 -24.92 26.10 0.69
CA PHE A 698 -23.47 26.02 0.65
C PHE A 698 -22.84 27.12 -0.21
N VAL A 699 -21.59 27.45 0.08
CA VAL A 699 -20.73 28.33 -0.73
C VAL A 699 -19.32 27.76 -0.78
N THR A 700 -18.62 28.00 -1.88
CA THR A 700 -17.21 27.59 -2.07
C THR A 700 -16.34 28.84 -2.04
N ILE A 701 -15.21 28.76 -1.34
CA ILE A 701 -14.22 29.84 -1.25
C ILE A 701 -12.85 29.25 -1.55
N SER A 702 -12.21 29.72 -2.62
CA SER A 702 -10.85 29.35 -2.99
C SER A 702 -9.90 30.54 -2.88
N ASP A 703 -8.78 30.33 -2.19
CA ASP A 703 -7.69 31.30 -2.11
C ASP A 703 -6.52 30.85 -2.98
N THR A 704 -6.03 31.78 -3.79
CA THR A 704 -4.72 31.66 -4.46
C THR A 704 -3.75 32.60 -3.78
N VAL A 705 -2.64 32.05 -3.29
CA VAL A 705 -1.67 32.79 -2.50
C VAL A 705 -0.53 33.31 -3.39
N GLU A 706 -0.18 34.58 -3.23
CA GLU A 706 0.99 35.20 -3.86
C GLU A 706 2.31 34.60 -3.33
N LYS A 707 3.35 34.55 -4.18
CA LYS A 707 4.63 33.89 -3.81
C LYS A 707 5.33 34.57 -2.64
N GLU A 708 5.09 35.85 -2.44
CA GLU A 708 5.61 36.69 -1.37
C GLU A 708 5.13 36.20 0.00
N ASN A 709 3.92 35.62 0.05
CA ASN A 709 3.30 35.02 1.22
C ASN A 709 3.60 33.51 1.28
N TRP A 710 4.87 33.14 1.16
CA TRP A 710 5.35 31.75 1.04
C TRP A 710 4.92 30.82 2.21
N TRP A 711 4.52 31.39 3.35
CA TRP A 711 4.02 30.64 4.49
C TRP A 711 2.54 30.25 4.39
N LEU A 712 1.81 30.73 3.38
CA LEU A 712 0.43 30.39 3.09
C LEU A 712 0.34 29.50 1.83
N TYR A 713 -0.63 28.60 1.81
CA TYR A 713 -0.87 27.67 0.70
C TYR A 713 -2.24 27.92 0.07
N ASN A 714 -2.37 27.62 -1.22
CA ASN A 714 -3.66 27.62 -1.91
C ASN A 714 -4.63 26.70 -1.19
N THR A 715 -5.87 27.13 -1.09
CA THR A 715 -6.89 26.38 -0.36
C THR A 715 -8.26 26.54 -1.00
N THR A 716 -9.10 25.52 -0.90
CA THR A 716 -10.52 25.54 -1.25
C THR A 716 -11.33 24.98 -0.08
N TRP A 717 -12.23 25.80 0.43
CA TRP A 717 -13.15 25.45 1.52
C TRP A 717 -14.58 25.51 1.03
N MET A 718 -15.41 24.58 1.50
CA MET A 718 -16.86 24.65 1.36
C MET A 718 -17.50 24.92 2.71
N LEU A 719 -18.34 25.96 2.77
CA LEU A 719 -19.10 26.33 3.96
C LEU A 719 -20.55 25.94 3.75
N LEU A 720 -21.13 25.20 4.70
CA LEU A 720 -22.51 24.70 4.65
C LEU A 720 -23.28 25.14 5.89
N SER A 721 -24.55 25.52 5.71
CA SER A 721 -25.44 25.88 6.82
C SER A 721 -26.91 25.65 6.47
N ALA A 722 -27.73 25.36 7.48
CA ALA A 722 -29.19 25.39 7.34
C ALA A 722 -29.73 26.83 7.29
N ASP A 723 -28.98 27.81 7.82
CA ASP A 723 -29.31 29.22 7.78
C ASP A 723 -28.54 29.92 6.65
N GLU A 724 -29.26 30.21 5.56
CA GLU A 724 -28.72 30.92 4.40
C GLU A 724 -28.18 32.33 4.75
N LYS A 725 -28.72 32.97 5.80
CA LYS A 725 -28.29 34.33 6.19
C LYS A 725 -26.85 34.36 6.66
N LEU A 726 -26.38 33.30 7.31
CA LEU A 726 -24.98 33.19 7.74
C LEU A 726 -24.03 33.13 6.55
N LEU A 727 -24.40 32.41 5.48
CA LEU A 727 -23.60 32.35 4.26
C LEU A 727 -23.64 33.67 3.46
N LYS A 728 -24.69 34.47 3.65
CA LYS A 728 -24.82 35.82 3.09
C LYS A 728 -24.15 36.91 3.94
N ALA A 729 -23.51 36.56 5.06
CA ALA A 729 -22.73 37.51 5.83
C ALA A 729 -21.60 38.09 4.97
N GLU A 730 -21.31 39.38 5.10
CA GLU A 730 -20.37 40.11 4.25
C GLU A 730 -18.97 39.44 4.20
N ALA A 731 -18.52 38.91 5.34
CA ALA A 731 -17.25 38.20 5.47
C ALA A 731 -17.16 36.96 4.55
N ILE A 732 -18.29 36.31 4.23
CA ILE A 732 -18.38 35.10 3.41
C ILE A 732 -18.75 35.46 1.97
N SER A 733 -19.80 36.26 1.78
CA SER A 733 -20.38 36.51 0.45
C SER A 733 -19.42 37.22 -0.51
N GLN A 734 -18.50 38.05 -0.01
CA GLN A 734 -17.51 38.75 -0.84
C GLN A 734 -16.48 37.82 -1.50
N ALA A 735 -16.26 36.63 -0.92
CA ALA A 735 -15.27 35.67 -1.41
C ALA A 735 -15.91 34.37 -1.94
N ALA A 736 -17.24 34.28 -1.89
CA ALA A 736 -17.97 33.13 -2.41
C ALA A 736 -17.84 33.08 -3.94
N GLU A 737 -17.46 31.91 -4.44
CA GLU A 737 -17.52 31.59 -5.86
C GLU A 737 -18.98 31.53 -6.35
N GLU A 738 -19.18 31.68 -7.65
CA GLU A 738 -20.49 31.44 -8.26
C GLU A 738 -20.97 30.01 -7.95
N PRO A 739 -22.29 29.85 -7.68
CA PRO A 739 -22.86 28.54 -7.42
C PRO A 739 -22.61 27.61 -8.63
N PRO A 740 -22.40 26.31 -8.37
CA PRO A 740 -22.16 25.33 -9.43
C PRO A 740 -23.33 25.31 -10.42
N ASP A 741 -23.00 25.01 -11.68
CA ASP A 741 -23.98 24.74 -12.73
C ASP A 741 -24.99 23.68 -12.24
N GLU A 742 -26.29 23.91 -12.43
CA GLU A 742 -27.34 22.96 -12.03
C GLU A 742 -27.14 21.57 -12.67
N THR A 743 -26.42 21.52 -13.80
CA THR A 743 -26.09 20.30 -14.54
C THR A 743 -24.85 19.56 -14.03
N ALA A 744 -24.16 20.06 -13.00
CA ALA A 744 -22.98 19.43 -12.44
C ALA A 744 -23.25 17.98 -11.98
N ARG A 745 -22.35 17.07 -12.32
CA ARG A 745 -22.46 15.64 -11.98
C ARG A 745 -22.32 15.46 -10.46
N LEU A 746 -23.44 15.24 -9.77
CA LEU A 746 -23.43 14.92 -8.34
C LEU A 746 -22.88 13.52 -8.09
N VAL A 747 -22.08 13.38 -7.03
CA VAL A 747 -21.55 12.10 -6.55
C VAL A 747 -22.13 11.82 -5.18
N ASP A 748 -22.75 10.65 -5.01
CA ASP A 748 -23.50 10.32 -3.81
C ASP A 748 -22.79 9.27 -2.97
N TRP A 749 -22.05 9.73 -1.95
CA TRP A 749 -21.35 8.84 -1.03
C TRP A 749 -22.21 8.47 0.17
N THR A 750 -22.32 7.17 0.39
CA THR A 750 -22.96 6.55 1.54
C THR A 750 -21.97 5.63 2.23
N ASP A 751 -22.28 5.18 3.43
CA ASP A 751 -21.50 4.14 4.07
C ASP A 751 -21.42 2.89 3.17
N ASP A 752 -22.52 2.44 2.58
CA ASP A 752 -22.56 1.19 1.83
C ASP A 752 -21.97 1.30 0.41
N HIS A 753 -21.84 2.53 -0.11
CA HIS A 753 -21.30 2.81 -1.44
C HIS A 753 -20.59 4.17 -1.50
N ALA A 754 -19.29 4.13 -1.79
CA ALA A 754 -18.46 5.28 -2.15
C ALA A 754 -17.34 4.82 -3.08
N SER A 755 -17.00 5.64 -4.06
CA SER A 755 -15.97 5.35 -5.06
C SER A 755 -15.11 6.59 -5.33
N LEU A 756 -13.80 6.45 -5.14
CA LEU A 756 -12.86 7.52 -5.49
C LEU A 756 -12.69 7.69 -7.02
N PHE A 757 -13.10 6.70 -7.81
CA PHE A 757 -13.00 6.79 -9.28
C PHE A 757 -13.90 7.89 -9.85
N GLU A 758 -15.01 8.19 -9.18
CA GLU A 758 -15.98 9.19 -9.63
C GLU A 758 -15.51 10.63 -9.41
N VAL A 759 -14.45 10.79 -8.61
CA VAL A 759 -13.91 12.09 -8.18
C VAL A 759 -12.45 12.26 -8.55
N LEU A 760 -11.87 11.39 -9.39
CA LEU A 760 -10.49 11.53 -9.85
C LEU A 760 -10.37 12.70 -10.85
N LYS A 761 -9.37 13.57 -10.69
CA LYS A 761 -9.08 14.71 -11.57
C LYS A 761 -8.48 14.33 -12.92
#